data_AF-A0A2G5N488-F1
#
_entry.id   AF-A0A2G5N488-F1
#
_cell.length_a   1.000
_cell.length_b   1.000
_cell.length_c   1.000
_cell.angle_alpha   90.00
_cell.angle_beta   90.00
_cell.angle_gamma   90.00
#
_symmetry.space_group_name_H-M   'P 1'
#
loop_
_entity.id
_entity.type
_entity.pdbx_description
1 polymer ?
#
loop_
_entity_poly.entity_id
_entity_poly.type
_entity_poly.pdbx_seq_one_letter_code
_entity_poly.pdbx_strand_id
1 'polypeptide(L)'
;MLTVPGILNPHGRVHTPAQETVDALRRQLHIAPKPLRPDMLPLQRDVRWIADTVLEKLVLLAGYHRDQSAIEALHYTLTHSAPRLEVSTQELAGFYAFFKKAERLLDRHRSHENPQIEADHTLCRALKWQFRAAAGEERHQRLTQRLLPSLAYIRAGGERINHRHIGYNVALDPARQLQAGPQLAADSRLQITDDQHLKSTRVIALQGTLKSTLATMTKAQTHQQIALGHVSSRTYANLEHYADARSHSVRTSLSESIGQTARHLSSIVSDHYNLPRDRAYSALSQPYLRQALASAGLPDVELPCLQNTPAPVMTETGIAFSARSKVAADFFRFLKLNSALSLTLHRTHQHKTLDILGLHETAPAMALQQLAALTHHGDTPARLLDDMKNHVTSNSYQFTQHASTCALASELNASLHASNRQARALTERYVLLQTHSRIDPDVDKHLREVIHQNRALLRPEALKVYKLTAQAQILSGYVSATASSQAEGGKGVTIAYSHRKLDDPHLSGDYLEIDIAALKSMNVVKGVLRNVLAALGNQAFDWENLIRSITESLLMPNKSPSTHILVKIKHGEPVVLLTRYTVNKSRDLALPERLEHLSGVEAQSLRTRQTLVREQLGSESLDHLLPIARRYLGAPGQRSGWDDYVQRHANDLHGLLDTIARQAHGTVLSAELDALKRVSPALTQAVETLTQHAQTALQAPTAENRSQAREAFNHLVVEYLPHYEANVSKAWTLS
;
A
#
# COMPACT_ATOMS: atom_id res chain seq x y z
N MET A 1 11.70 9.34 67.90
CA MET A 1 10.67 8.37 67.44
C MET A 1 10.25 8.79 66.04
N LEU A 2 10.95 8.30 65.00
CA LEU A 2 10.62 7.13 64.17
C LEU A 2 9.42 7.33 63.21
N THR A 3 9.80 7.65 61.94
CA THR A 3 9.38 7.09 60.63
C THR A 3 7.93 7.19 60.06
N VAL A 4 7.77 8.02 59.01
CA VAL A 4 7.34 7.87 57.56
C VAL A 4 6.31 6.78 57.09
N PRO A 5 5.70 6.84 55.85
CA PRO A 5 4.24 6.78 55.56
C PRO A 5 3.83 5.69 54.51
N GLY A 6 2.59 5.69 53.99
CA GLY A 6 2.34 5.12 52.65
C GLY A 6 0.93 4.64 52.23
N ILE A 7 0.43 5.28 51.15
CA ILE A 7 -0.29 4.72 49.98
C ILE A 7 -1.78 4.30 50.13
N LEU A 8 -2.68 5.16 49.63
CA LEU A 8 -3.98 4.77 49.06
C LEU A 8 -4.01 5.17 47.58
N ASN A 9 -4.21 4.17 46.73
CA ASN A 9 -4.15 4.24 45.27
C ASN A 9 -5.59 4.34 44.71
N PRO A 10 -6.00 5.40 43.97
CA PRO A 10 -7.35 5.51 43.41
C PRO A 10 -7.35 5.13 41.92
N HIS A 11 -7.16 3.84 41.61
CA HIS A 11 -7.40 3.28 40.28
C HIS A 11 -8.13 1.94 40.38
N GLY A 12 -9.34 1.97 40.93
CA GLY A 12 -10.33 0.91 40.75
C GLY A 12 -11.49 1.48 39.95
N ARG A 13 -11.48 1.32 38.62
CA ARG A 13 -12.72 1.47 37.84
C ARG A 13 -13.63 0.32 38.26
N VAL A 14 -14.55 0.60 39.18
CA VAL A 14 -15.67 -0.28 39.49
C VAL A 14 -16.56 -0.29 38.24
N HIS A 15 -16.48 -1.37 37.46
CA HIS A 15 -17.46 -1.64 36.43
C HIS A 15 -18.81 -1.87 37.13
N THR A 16 -19.80 -1.05 36.81
CA THR A 16 -21.14 -1.21 37.38
C THR A 16 -21.78 -2.47 36.80
N PRO A 17 -22.58 -3.23 37.59
CA PRO A 17 -23.22 -4.46 37.13
C PRO A 17 -24.09 -4.26 35.89
N ALA A 18 -24.66 -3.05 35.72
CA ALA A 18 -25.43 -2.65 34.56
C ALA A 18 -24.62 -2.60 33.25
N GLN A 19 -23.31 -2.30 33.31
CA GLN A 19 -22.45 -2.25 32.13
C GLN A 19 -22.05 -3.65 31.65
N GLU A 20 -21.85 -4.58 32.59
CA GLU A 20 -21.68 -6.00 32.26
C GLU A 20 -22.96 -6.59 31.65
N THR A 21 -24.14 -6.16 32.09
CA THR A 21 -25.41 -6.60 31.49
C THR A 21 -25.64 -5.99 30.11
N VAL A 22 -25.27 -4.72 29.90
CA VAL A 22 -25.35 -4.06 28.58
C VAL A 22 -24.34 -4.66 27.59
N ASP A 23 -23.14 -5.02 28.06
CA ASP A 23 -22.13 -5.69 27.23
C ASP A 23 -22.48 -7.17 27.00
N ALA A 24 -23.21 -7.83 27.92
CA ALA A 24 -23.77 -9.16 27.72
C ALA A 24 -24.97 -9.15 26.76
N LEU A 25 -25.82 -8.12 26.81
CA LEU A 25 -26.93 -7.91 25.87
C LEU A 25 -26.42 -7.51 24.47
N ARG A 26 -25.38 -6.68 24.37
CA ARG A 26 -24.68 -6.41 23.10
C ARG A 26 -24.03 -7.66 22.51
N ARG A 27 -23.55 -8.58 23.36
CA ARG A 27 -23.05 -9.92 22.97
C ARG A 27 -24.15 -10.83 22.42
N GLN A 28 -25.40 -10.66 22.86
CA GLN A 28 -26.56 -11.42 22.35
C GLN A 28 -27.19 -10.81 21.09
N LEU A 29 -26.90 -9.55 20.75
CA LEU A 29 -27.58 -8.79 19.70
C LEU A 29 -26.83 -8.69 18.34
N HIS A 30 -25.95 -9.65 18.01
CA HIS A 30 -25.41 -9.88 16.66
C HIS A 30 -24.92 -8.65 15.86
N ILE A 31 -23.91 -7.93 16.37
CA ILE A 31 -23.13 -6.99 15.55
C ILE A 31 -21.64 -7.35 15.74
N ALA A 32 -21.06 -7.99 14.71
CA ALA A 32 -19.67 -8.42 14.56
C ALA A 32 -18.72 -7.98 15.70
N PRO A 33 -18.35 -8.86 16.65
CA PRO A 33 -17.55 -8.43 17.78
C PRO A 33 -16.12 -8.17 17.33
N LYS A 34 -15.61 -6.95 17.58
CA LYS A 34 -14.16 -6.71 17.60
C LYS A 34 -13.56 -7.49 18.80
N PRO A 35 -12.39 -8.12 18.65
CA PRO A 35 -11.77 -8.87 19.74
C PRO A 35 -11.40 -7.93 20.92
N LEU A 36 -11.62 -8.40 22.16
CA LEU A 36 -11.26 -7.66 23.38
C LEU A 36 -9.74 -7.57 23.57
N ARG A 37 -8.98 -8.49 22.95
CA ARG A 37 -7.51 -8.50 22.94
C ARG A 37 -6.97 -8.84 21.54
N PRO A 38 -5.85 -8.22 21.11
CA PRO A 38 -5.31 -8.37 19.76
C PRO A 38 -4.76 -9.78 19.43
N ASP A 39 -4.74 -10.70 20.40
CA ASP A 39 -4.27 -12.09 20.30
C ASP A 39 -5.41 -13.13 20.36
N MET A 40 -6.67 -12.68 20.40
CA MET A 40 -7.85 -13.54 20.52
C MET A 40 -8.73 -13.41 19.28
N LEU A 41 -9.28 -14.53 18.80
CA LEU A 41 -10.30 -14.53 17.75
C LEU A 41 -11.69 -14.61 18.40
N PRO A 42 -12.61 -13.69 18.07
CA PRO A 42 -13.95 -13.73 18.61
C PRO A 42 -14.71 -14.89 17.96
N LEU A 43 -15.38 -15.70 18.78
CA LEU A 43 -16.29 -16.75 18.35
C LEU A 43 -17.65 -16.50 19.01
N GLN A 44 -18.75 -16.61 18.27
CA GLN A 44 -20.09 -16.42 18.84
C GLN A 44 -20.53 -17.61 19.74
N ARG A 45 -19.91 -18.79 19.60
CA ARG A 45 -20.12 -19.99 20.43
C ARG A 45 -18.83 -20.80 20.60
N ASP A 46 -18.77 -21.65 21.63
CA ASP A 46 -17.58 -22.46 21.98
C ASP A 46 -17.33 -23.58 20.94
N VAL A 47 -16.17 -23.53 20.28
CA VAL A 47 -15.72 -24.50 19.28
C VAL A 47 -15.52 -25.90 19.88
N ARG A 48 -15.37 -26.01 21.20
CA ARG A 48 -15.24 -27.30 21.90
C ARG A 48 -16.45 -28.19 21.72
N TRP A 49 -17.64 -27.62 21.54
CA TRP A 49 -18.85 -28.40 21.26
C TRP A 49 -18.79 -29.14 19.91
N ILE A 50 -18.10 -28.58 18.91
CA ILE A 50 -17.80 -29.31 17.66
C ILE A 50 -16.85 -30.48 17.95
N ALA A 51 -15.83 -30.26 18.78
CA ALA A 51 -14.86 -31.30 19.13
C ALA A 51 -15.49 -32.43 19.96
N ASP A 52 -16.42 -32.11 20.88
CA ASP A 52 -17.21 -33.08 21.66
C ASP A 52 -18.04 -33.96 20.72
N THR A 53 -18.83 -33.33 19.84
CA THR A 53 -19.71 -34.02 18.88
C THR A 53 -18.91 -34.93 17.93
N VAL A 54 -17.73 -34.47 17.49
CA VAL A 54 -16.85 -35.28 16.64
C VAL A 54 -16.17 -36.41 17.41
N LEU A 55 -15.78 -36.19 18.68
CA LEU A 55 -15.19 -37.22 19.52
C LEU A 55 -16.17 -38.38 19.78
N GLU A 56 -17.43 -38.07 20.14
CA GLU A 56 -18.47 -39.08 20.39
C GLU A 56 -18.63 -40.06 19.21
N LYS A 57 -18.61 -39.54 17.99
CA LYS A 57 -18.68 -40.35 16.76
C LYS A 57 -17.41 -41.18 16.51
N LEU A 58 -16.24 -40.62 16.81
CA LEU A 58 -14.96 -41.25 16.51
C LEU A 58 -14.57 -42.34 17.50
N VAL A 59 -14.96 -42.22 18.77
CA VAL A 59 -14.71 -43.25 19.80
C VAL A 59 -15.33 -44.58 19.40
N LEU A 60 -16.54 -44.57 18.81
CA LEU A 60 -17.21 -45.77 18.31
C LEU A 60 -16.49 -46.44 17.13
N LEU A 61 -15.69 -45.68 16.37
CA LEU A 61 -14.96 -46.14 15.19
C LEU A 61 -13.51 -46.52 15.49
N ALA A 62 -12.96 -46.07 16.61
CA ALA A 62 -11.56 -46.30 16.98
C ALA A 62 -11.33 -47.75 17.44
N GLY A 63 -11.22 -48.70 16.49
CA GLY A 63 -10.99 -50.12 16.77
C GLY A 63 -9.68 -50.48 17.51
N TYR A 64 -8.78 -49.50 17.78
CA TYR A 64 -7.52 -49.68 18.51
C TYR A 64 -7.40 -48.70 19.68
N HIS A 65 -7.16 -49.20 20.90
CA HIS A 65 -6.98 -48.40 22.13
C HIS A 65 -5.95 -47.26 22.01
N ARG A 66 -4.92 -47.42 21.18
CA ARG A 66 -3.87 -46.40 20.97
C ARG A 66 -4.37 -45.16 20.21
N ASP A 67 -5.27 -45.36 19.24
CA ASP A 67 -5.80 -44.26 18.44
C ASP A 67 -6.93 -43.52 19.16
N GLN A 68 -7.75 -44.25 19.91
CA GLN A 68 -8.73 -43.70 20.84
C GLN A 68 -8.06 -42.82 21.92
N SER A 69 -7.08 -43.37 22.66
CA SER A 69 -6.37 -42.61 23.70
C SER A 69 -5.64 -41.37 23.15
N ALA A 70 -5.14 -41.41 21.92
CA ALA A 70 -4.49 -40.27 21.30
C ALA A 70 -5.47 -39.14 20.92
N ILE A 71 -6.68 -39.46 20.46
CA ILE A 71 -7.68 -38.44 20.11
C ILE A 71 -8.38 -37.89 21.38
N GLU A 72 -8.61 -38.73 22.38
CA GLU A 72 -9.10 -38.33 23.70
C GLU A 72 -8.08 -37.44 24.43
N ALA A 73 -6.78 -37.73 24.34
CA ALA A 73 -5.75 -36.86 24.90
C ALA A 73 -5.72 -35.48 24.23
N LEU A 74 -5.84 -35.40 22.90
CA LEU A 74 -5.93 -34.13 22.18
C LEU A 74 -7.19 -33.36 22.55
N HIS A 75 -8.33 -34.04 22.67
CA HIS A 75 -9.58 -33.45 23.13
C HIS A 75 -9.47 -32.92 24.56
N TYR A 76 -8.92 -33.70 25.49
CA TYR A 76 -8.70 -33.30 26.88
C TYR A 76 -7.82 -32.05 26.97
N THR A 77 -6.76 -31.94 26.16
CA THR A 77 -5.94 -30.72 26.11
C THR A 77 -6.68 -29.49 25.61
N LEU A 78 -7.73 -29.66 24.82
CA LEU A 78 -8.57 -28.58 24.28
C LEU A 78 -9.73 -28.20 25.21
N THR A 79 -10.19 -29.13 26.06
CA THR A 79 -11.33 -28.95 26.98
C THR A 79 -10.94 -28.68 28.43
N HIS A 80 -9.66 -28.76 28.78
CA HIS A 80 -9.16 -28.50 30.14
C HIS A 80 -9.19 -27.01 30.58
N SER A 81 -9.31 -26.08 29.65
CA SER A 81 -9.43 -24.64 29.92
C SER A 81 -10.90 -24.25 30.14
N ALA A 82 -11.19 -23.23 30.97
CA ALA A 82 -12.57 -22.75 31.17
C ALA A 82 -13.27 -22.39 29.83
N PRO A 83 -14.59 -22.62 29.68
CA PRO A 83 -15.35 -22.29 28.48
C PRO A 83 -15.27 -20.80 28.19
N ARG A 84 -14.85 -20.44 26.97
CA ARG A 84 -14.63 -19.06 26.54
C ARG A 84 -15.12 -18.89 25.10
N LEU A 85 -15.71 -17.74 24.84
CA LEU A 85 -16.13 -17.29 23.50
C LEU A 85 -14.95 -16.80 22.65
N GLU A 86 -13.73 -17.08 23.07
CA GLU A 86 -12.49 -16.68 22.42
C GLU A 86 -11.53 -17.86 22.47
N VAL A 87 -11.03 -18.30 21.31
CA VAL A 87 -10.04 -19.38 21.21
C VAL A 87 -8.66 -18.77 21.10
N SER A 88 -7.76 -19.21 21.98
CA SER A 88 -6.38 -18.77 22.01
C SER A 88 -5.56 -19.40 20.88
N THR A 89 -4.43 -18.75 20.62
CA THR A 89 -3.45 -19.15 19.59
C THR A 89 -2.93 -20.59 19.73
N GLN A 90 -2.77 -21.05 20.97
CA GLN A 90 -2.35 -22.43 21.27
C GLN A 90 -3.50 -23.42 21.03
N GLU A 91 -4.73 -23.02 21.33
CA GLU A 91 -5.93 -23.83 21.10
C GLU A 91 -6.22 -23.98 19.59
N LEU A 92 -6.00 -22.96 18.74
CA LEU A 92 -6.15 -23.08 17.27
C LEU A 92 -5.26 -24.17 16.67
N ALA A 93 -3.99 -24.22 17.09
CA ALA A 93 -3.06 -25.26 16.67
C ALA A 93 -3.48 -26.64 17.19
N GLY A 94 -4.03 -26.71 18.40
CA GLY A 94 -4.61 -27.92 18.99
C GLY A 94 -5.84 -28.42 18.22
N PHE A 95 -6.78 -27.54 17.86
CA PHE A 95 -7.95 -27.89 17.04
C PHE A 95 -7.53 -28.40 15.66
N TYR A 96 -6.55 -27.76 15.02
CA TYR A 96 -5.97 -28.29 13.77
C TYR A 96 -5.40 -29.71 13.96
N ALA A 97 -4.66 -29.96 15.04
CA ALA A 97 -4.11 -31.29 15.33
C ALA A 97 -5.21 -32.33 15.58
N PHE A 98 -6.26 -31.96 16.32
CA PHE A 98 -7.44 -32.78 16.59
C PHE A 98 -8.16 -33.16 15.29
N PHE A 99 -8.59 -32.19 14.47
CA PHE A 99 -9.31 -32.48 13.23
C PHE A 99 -8.46 -33.21 12.19
N LYS A 100 -7.13 -32.99 12.19
CA LYS A 100 -6.20 -33.78 11.37
C LYS A 100 -6.13 -35.24 11.82
N LYS A 101 -6.20 -35.50 13.13
CA LYS A 101 -6.24 -36.87 13.66
C LYS A 101 -7.60 -37.52 13.39
N ALA A 102 -8.70 -36.80 13.58
CA ALA A 102 -10.06 -37.21 13.25
C ALA A 102 -10.21 -37.63 11.78
N GLU A 103 -9.77 -36.78 10.85
CA GLU A 103 -9.75 -37.08 9.42
C GLU A 103 -9.03 -38.39 9.12
N ARG A 104 -7.82 -38.60 9.69
CA ARG A 104 -7.04 -39.82 9.48
C ARG A 104 -7.69 -41.08 10.02
N LEU A 105 -8.49 -40.97 11.09
CA LEU A 105 -9.24 -42.10 11.62
C LEU A 105 -10.39 -42.44 10.68
N LEU A 106 -11.17 -41.45 10.27
CA LEU A 106 -12.28 -41.63 9.33
C LEU A 106 -11.81 -42.18 7.98
N ASP A 107 -10.63 -41.76 7.50
CA ASP A 107 -10.05 -42.21 6.23
C ASP A 107 -9.88 -43.74 6.15
N ARG A 108 -9.70 -44.42 7.29
CA ARG A 108 -9.56 -45.88 7.36
C ARG A 108 -10.89 -46.63 7.22
N HIS A 109 -12.01 -45.95 7.43
CA HIS A 109 -13.36 -46.53 7.44
C HIS A 109 -14.20 -46.04 6.26
N ARG A 110 -13.59 -45.31 5.31
CA ARG A 110 -14.26 -44.84 4.10
C ARG A 110 -14.63 -46.00 3.19
N SER A 111 -15.89 -46.06 2.81
CA SER A 111 -16.38 -46.94 1.75
C SER A 111 -17.56 -46.27 1.04
N HIS A 112 -17.81 -46.64 -0.22
CA HIS A 112 -19.00 -46.20 -0.94
C HIS A 112 -20.32 -46.63 -0.26
N GLU A 113 -20.25 -47.65 0.59
CA GLU A 113 -21.39 -48.21 1.33
C GLU A 113 -21.71 -47.42 2.62
N ASN A 114 -20.80 -46.55 3.08
CA ASN A 114 -20.95 -45.77 4.32
C ASN A 114 -20.97 -44.25 4.04
N PRO A 115 -22.05 -43.70 3.45
CA PRO A 115 -22.11 -42.29 3.07
C PRO A 115 -22.03 -41.32 4.25
N GLN A 116 -22.45 -41.76 5.45
CA GLN A 116 -22.34 -40.97 6.67
C GLN A 116 -20.88 -40.75 7.10
N ILE A 117 -20.04 -41.79 6.98
CA ILE A 117 -18.60 -41.70 7.30
C ILE A 117 -17.89 -40.79 6.30
N GLU A 118 -18.26 -40.82 5.02
CA GLU A 118 -17.72 -39.91 4.00
C GLU A 118 -18.11 -38.45 4.26
N ALA A 119 -19.35 -38.21 4.72
CA ALA A 119 -19.81 -36.87 5.11
C ALA A 119 -19.06 -36.35 6.34
N ASP A 120 -18.89 -37.18 7.37
CA ASP A 120 -18.13 -36.82 8.57
C ASP A 120 -16.63 -36.60 8.27
N HIS A 121 -16.05 -37.40 7.35
CA HIS A 121 -14.68 -37.19 6.86
C HIS A 121 -14.54 -35.83 6.16
N THR A 122 -15.47 -35.52 5.26
CA THR A 122 -15.49 -34.25 4.51
C THR A 122 -15.64 -33.05 5.45
N LEU A 123 -16.52 -33.17 6.46
CA LEU A 123 -16.68 -32.16 7.52
C LEU A 123 -15.38 -31.96 8.32
N CYS A 124 -14.75 -33.03 8.79
CA CYS A 124 -13.48 -32.96 9.53
C CYS A 124 -12.35 -32.34 8.69
N ARG A 125 -12.31 -32.65 7.39
CA ARG A 125 -11.33 -32.08 6.46
C ARG A 125 -11.54 -30.59 6.22
N ALA A 126 -12.80 -30.14 6.09
CA ALA A 126 -13.13 -28.72 6.00
C ALA A 126 -12.78 -27.97 7.29
N LEU A 127 -13.12 -28.51 8.47
CA LEU A 127 -12.73 -27.95 9.77
C LEU A 127 -11.21 -27.84 9.91
N LYS A 128 -10.48 -28.89 9.53
CA LYS A 128 -9.00 -28.86 9.48
C LYS A 128 -8.47 -27.70 8.65
N TRP A 129 -9.05 -27.41 7.47
CA TRP A 129 -8.63 -26.26 6.66
C TRP A 129 -8.88 -24.93 7.35
N GLN A 130 -10.04 -24.76 8.00
CA GLN A 130 -10.34 -23.53 8.76
C GLN A 130 -9.33 -23.27 9.87
N PHE A 131 -9.08 -24.26 10.74
CA PHE A 131 -8.15 -24.08 11.87
C PHE A 131 -6.71 -23.93 11.41
N ARG A 132 -6.31 -24.62 10.34
CA ARG A 132 -4.99 -24.44 9.72
C ARG A 132 -4.81 -23.02 9.19
N ALA A 133 -5.80 -22.50 8.48
CA ALA A 133 -5.76 -21.16 7.95
C ALA A 133 -5.78 -20.10 9.08
N ALA A 134 -6.58 -20.30 10.13
CA ALA A 134 -6.65 -19.40 11.28
C ALA A 134 -5.33 -19.36 12.06
N ALA A 135 -4.70 -20.51 12.31
CA ALA A 135 -3.37 -20.58 12.92
C ALA A 135 -2.26 -19.96 12.04
N GLY A 136 -2.44 -19.99 10.71
CA GLY A 136 -1.58 -19.27 9.76
C GLY A 136 -1.78 -17.76 9.82
N GLU A 137 -3.04 -17.30 9.83
CA GLU A 137 -3.44 -15.89 9.91
C GLU A 137 -2.90 -15.22 11.18
N GLU A 138 -2.95 -15.91 12.29
CA GLU A 138 -2.52 -15.34 13.55
C GLU A 138 -0.98 -15.16 13.59
N ARG A 139 -0.23 -16.12 13.03
CA ARG A 139 1.22 -15.97 12.81
C ARG A 139 1.52 -14.81 11.86
N HIS A 140 0.71 -14.66 10.81
CA HIS A 140 0.76 -13.53 9.88
C HIS A 140 0.57 -12.19 10.59
N GLN A 141 -0.51 -12.06 11.36
CA GLN A 141 -0.84 -10.86 12.11
C GLN A 141 0.25 -10.49 13.11
N ARG A 142 0.86 -11.47 13.81
CA ARG A 142 2.04 -11.23 14.67
C ARG A 142 3.22 -10.67 13.90
N LEU A 143 3.50 -11.15 12.70
CA LEU A 143 4.56 -10.59 11.85
C LEU A 143 4.22 -9.17 11.40
N THR A 144 2.96 -8.91 11.02
CA THR A 144 2.47 -7.58 10.65
C THR A 144 2.58 -6.61 11.82
N GLN A 145 2.13 -7.00 13.03
CA GLN A 145 2.22 -6.22 14.25
C GLN A 145 3.68 -5.92 14.66
N ARG A 146 4.63 -6.84 14.40
CA ARG A 146 6.07 -6.59 14.62
C ARG A 146 6.67 -5.67 13.56
N LEU A 147 6.19 -5.73 12.32
CA LEU A 147 6.68 -4.93 11.21
C LEU A 147 6.23 -3.46 11.33
N LEU A 148 4.98 -3.21 11.73
CA LEU A 148 4.41 -1.85 11.78
C LEU A 148 5.24 -0.84 12.60
N PRO A 149 5.66 -1.14 13.85
CA PRO A 149 6.52 -0.23 14.62
C PRO A 149 7.86 0.06 13.92
N SER A 150 8.42 -0.94 13.23
CA SER A 150 9.67 -0.75 12.48
C SER A 150 9.51 0.20 11.30
N LEU A 151 8.29 0.36 10.77
CA LEU A 151 7.92 1.25 9.68
C LEU A 151 7.34 2.60 10.14
N ALA A 152 7.31 2.88 11.45
CA ALA A 152 6.69 4.10 11.98
C ALA A 152 7.24 5.41 11.37
N TYR A 153 8.54 5.43 11.00
CA TYR A 153 9.15 6.57 10.32
C TYR A 153 8.57 6.83 8.92
N ILE A 154 8.07 5.80 8.23
CA ILE A 154 7.35 5.94 6.95
C ILE A 154 6.00 6.60 7.19
N ARG A 155 5.27 6.21 8.25
CA ARG A 155 3.94 6.78 8.57
C ARG A 155 4.00 8.31 8.75
N ALA A 156 5.11 8.80 9.29
CA ALA A 156 5.35 10.23 9.45
C ALA A 156 5.68 10.95 8.12
N GLY A 157 5.67 10.29 6.95
CA GLY A 157 6.09 10.86 5.67
C GLY A 157 7.57 10.64 5.34
N GLY A 158 8.24 9.75 6.08
CA GLY A 158 9.62 9.35 5.80
C GLY A 158 9.75 8.33 4.65
N GLU A 159 11.00 7.99 4.35
CA GLU A 159 11.33 7.06 3.28
C GLU A 159 12.45 6.08 3.66
N ARG A 160 12.50 4.97 2.93
CA ARG A 160 13.54 3.96 3.05
C ARG A 160 14.10 3.67 1.68
N ILE A 161 15.40 3.80 1.55
CA ILE A 161 16.15 3.43 0.36
C ILE A 161 17.10 2.30 0.74
N ASN A 162 17.09 1.21 -0.03
CA ASN A 162 18.18 0.24 -0.01
C ASN A 162 18.77 0.19 -1.40
N HIS A 163 20.07 0.46 -1.47
CA HIS A 163 20.89 0.31 -2.65
C HIS A 163 21.78 -0.90 -2.45
N ARG A 164 21.72 -1.85 -3.37
CA ARG A 164 22.57 -3.04 -3.37
C ARG A 164 23.21 -3.15 -4.72
N HIS A 165 24.52 -3.26 -4.77
CA HIS A 165 25.23 -3.54 -6.00
C HIS A 165 26.20 -4.69 -5.81
N ILE A 166 26.38 -5.47 -6.86
CA ILE A 166 27.44 -6.48 -6.96
C ILE A 166 27.97 -6.46 -8.39
N GLY A 167 29.28 -6.44 -8.54
CA GLY A 167 29.92 -6.34 -9.84
C GLY A 167 31.33 -6.86 -9.82
N TYR A 168 31.92 -6.95 -11.01
CA TYR A 168 33.29 -7.38 -11.20
C TYR A 168 34.00 -6.40 -12.12
N ASN A 169 35.04 -5.75 -11.63
CA ASN A 169 35.84 -4.78 -12.36
C ASN A 169 37.16 -5.41 -12.81
N VAL A 170 37.45 -5.30 -14.10
CA VAL A 170 38.71 -5.69 -14.71
C VAL A 170 39.57 -4.45 -14.88
N ALA A 171 40.84 -4.52 -14.47
CA ALA A 171 41.82 -3.47 -14.76
C ALA A 171 42.18 -3.50 -16.25
N LEU A 172 41.84 -2.44 -16.97
CA LEU A 172 42.15 -2.27 -18.39
C LEU A 172 43.53 -1.65 -18.60
N ASP A 173 43.91 -0.71 -17.74
CA ASP A 173 45.23 -0.05 -17.75
C ASP A 173 45.66 0.27 -16.31
N PRO A 174 46.67 -0.44 -15.76
CA PRO A 174 47.20 -0.19 -14.42
C PRO A 174 47.82 1.20 -14.27
N ALA A 175 48.45 1.74 -15.33
CA ALA A 175 49.16 3.02 -15.28
C ALA A 175 48.20 4.22 -15.19
N ARG A 176 47.01 4.11 -15.80
CA ARG A 176 45.92 5.10 -15.72
C ARG A 176 44.82 4.75 -14.72
N GLN A 177 45.01 3.66 -13.96
CA GLN A 177 44.02 3.11 -13.04
C GLN A 177 42.63 2.99 -13.70
N LEU A 178 42.60 2.58 -14.97
CA LEU A 178 41.39 2.41 -15.75
C LEU A 178 40.78 1.04 -15.44
N GLN A 179 39.55 1.01 -14.98
CA GLN A 179 38.81 -0.21 -14.66
C GLN A 179 37.46 -0.20 -15.38
N ALA A 180 37.05 -1.35 -15.91
CA ALA A 180 35.73 -1.53 -16.48
C ALA A 180 35.11 -2.85 -16.04
N GLY A 181 33.79 -2.87 -15.89
CA GLY A 181 33.12 -4.05 -15.38
C GLY A 181 31.60 -4.02 -15.50
N PRO A 182 30.96 -5.19 -15.64
CA PRO A 182 29.52 -5.30 -15.42
C PRO A 182 29.22 -5.24 -13.92
N GLN A 183 28.14 -4.53 -13.59
CA GLN A 183 27.60 -4.42 -12.24
C GLN A 183 26.09 -4.66 -12.28
N LEU A 184 25.57 -5.41 -11.31
CA LEU A 184 24.14 -5.60 -11.10
C LEU A 184 23.72 -4.77 -9.88
N ALA A 185 22.87 -3.77 -10.12
CA ALA A 185 22.26 -2.96 -9.07
C ALA A 185 20.81 -3.41 -8.81
N ALA A 186 20.44 -3.48 -7.54
CA ALA A 186 19.11 -3.81 -7.07
C ALA A 186 18.67 -2.79 -6.01
N ASP A 187 17.97 -1.77 -6.48
CA ASP A 187 17.47 -0.68 -5.66
C ASP A 187 16.04 -0.95 -5.19
N SER A 188 15.74 -0.46 -4.01
CA SER A 188 14.40 -0.47 -3.47
C SER A 188 14.11 0.77 -2.66
N ARG A 189 12.95 1.38 -2.92
CA ARG A 189 12.45 2.55 -2.23
C ARG A 189 11.07 2.24 -1.67
N LEU A 190 10.85 2.50 -0.39
CA LEU A 190 9.52 2.51 0.23
C LEU A 190 9.31 3.92 0.78
N GLN A 191 8.23 4.57 0.36
CA GLN A 191 7.96 5.95 0.77
C GLN A 191 6.46 6.24 0.74
N ILE A 192 6.07 7.27 1.49
CA ILE A 192 4.88 8.04 1.18
C ILE A 192 5.30 9.09 0.15
N THR A 193 4.75 8.98 -1.05
CA THR A 193 4.97 9.93 -2.16
C THR A 193 4.45 11.32 -1.81
N ASP A 194 4.81 12.34 -2.59
CA ASP A 194 4.39 13.72 -2.33
C ASP A 194 2.86 13.88 -2.41
N ASP A 195 2.20 13.11 -3.28
CA ASP A 195 0.74 12.95 -3.38
C ASP A 195 0.15 11.99 -2.31
N GLN A 196 0.93 11.71 -1.26
CA GLN A 196 0.57 10.93 -0.08
C GLN A 196 0.30 9.42 -0.32
N HIS A 197 0.55 8.89 -1.52
CA HIS A 197 0.40 7.45 -1.77
C HIS A 197 1.57 6.64 -1.19
N LEU A 198 1.28 5.50 -0.54
CA LEU A 198 2.33 4.59 -0.11
C LEU A 198 2.82 3.75 -1.29
N LYS A 199 4.06 4.00 -1.72
CA LYS A 199 4.65 3.40 -2.92
C LYS A 199 5.90 2.60 -2.58
N SER A 200 5.96 1.36 -3.05
CA SER A 200 7.14 0.49 -2.97
C SER A 200 7.70 0.24 -4.36
N THR A 201 8.81 0.92 -4.66
CA THR A 201 9.51 0.85 -5.95
C THR A 201 10.74 -0.05 -5.86
N ARG A 202 11.00 -0.81 -6.91
CA ARG A 202 12.20 -1.61 -7.11
C ARG A 202 12.75 -1.33 -8.50
N VAL A 203 14.05 -1.12 -8.58
CA VAL A 203 14.79 -1.08 -9.85
C VAL A 203 15.84 -2.17 -9.81
N ILE A 204 15.89 -3.02 -10.82
CA ILE A 204 16.99 -3.97 -11.02
C ILE A 204 17.65 -3.58 -12.32
N ALA A 205 18.91 -3.16 -12.28
CA ALA A 205 19.63 -2.65 -13.44
C ALA A 205 20.96 -3.36 -13.64
N LEU A 206 21.24 -3.72 -14.89
CA LEU A 206 22.57 -4.09 -15.34
C LEU A 206 23.30 -2.81 -15.76
N GLN A 207 24.48 -2.59 -15.20
CA GLN A 207 25.26 -1.38 -15.36
C GLN A 207 26.63 -1.74 -15.93
N GLY A 208 27.05 -1.06 -16.99
CA GLY A 208 28.44 -1.04 -17.43
C GLY A 208 29.13 0.17 -16.82
N THR A 209 30.19 -0.06 -16.05
CA THR A 209 30.97 1.03 -15.44
C THR A 209 32.33 1.14 -16.09
N LEU A 210 32.78 2.38 -16.30
CA LEU A 210 34.14 2.73 -16.66
C LEU A 210 34.65 3.75 -15.63
N LYS A 211 35.68 3.36 -14.88
CA LYS A 211 36.33 4.17 -13.84
C LYS A 211 37.73 4.52 -14.32
N SER A 212 38.06 5.80 -14.34
CA SER A 212 39.42 6.28 -14.66
C SER A 212 39.87 7.27 -13.59
N THR A 213 41.09 7.09 -13.08
CA THR A 213 41.70 7.97 -12.08
C THR A 213 42.99 8.56 -12.64
N LEU A 214 42.98 9.86 -12.96
CA LEU A 214 44.20 10.57 -13.37
C LEU A 214 44.99 11.00 -12.13
N ALA A 215 46.26 10.58 -12.05
CA ALA A 215 47.11 10.76 -10.88
C ALA A 215 47.79 12.15 -10.77
N THR A 216 47.57 13.08 -11.71
CA THR A 216 48.29 14.37 -11.75
C THR A 216 47.50 15.54 -11.17
N MET A 217 47.97 16.07 -10.03
CA MET A 217 47.73 17.38 -9.34
C MET A 217 46.28 17.83 -9.05
N THR A 218 45.27 17.31 -9.73
CA THR A 218 43.85 17.35 -9.34
C THR A 218 43.33 15.93 -9.46
N LYS A 219 42.99 15.28 -8.33
CA LYS A 219 42.41 13.92 -8.31
C LYS A 219 41.02 13.92 -8.96
N ALA A 220 40.97 14.07 -10.28
CA ALA A 220 39.75 14.00 -11.06
C ALA A 220 39.46 12.53 -11.36
N GLN A 221 38.55 11.94 -10.59
CA GLN A 221 37.97 10.65 -10.93
C GLN A 221 36.87 10.87 -11.96
N THR A 222 37.02 10.28 -13.14
CA THR A 222 35.94 10.25 -14.14
C THR A 222 35.25 8.91 -14.05
N HIS A 223 33.96 8.94 -13.71
CA HIS A 223 33.10 7.76 -13.68
C HIS A 223 32.04 7.89 -14.78
N GLN A 224 32.13 7.02 -15.78
CA GLN A 224 31.09 6.86 -16.80
C GLN A 224 30.31 5.59 -16.50
N GLN A 225 28.99 5.68 -16.57
CA GLN A 225 28.10 4.57 -16.25
C GLN A 225 26.93 4.58 -17.20
N ILE A 226 26.62 3.43 -17.79
CA ILE A 226 25.39 3.22 -18.56
C ILE A 226 24.66 2.06 -17.89
N ALA A 227 23.38 2.21 -17.62
CA ALA A 227 22.56 1.14 -17.08
C ALA A 227 21.25 0.98 -17.82
N LEU A 228 20.83 -0.27 -17.93
CA LEU A 228 19.51 -0.68 -18.38
C LEU A 228 18.90 -1.58 -17.31
N GLY A 229 17.68 -1.27 -16.90
CA GLY A 229 17.02 -1.96 -15.81
C GLY A 229 15.52 -2.09 -15.96
N HIS A 230 14.98 -3.01 -15.18
CA HIS A 230 13.55 -3.21 -15.03
C HIS A 230 13.06 -2.50 -13.75
N VAL A 231 12.04 -1.65 -13.91
CA VAL A 231 11.36 -0.96 -12.82
C VAL A 231 10.08 -1.70 -12.50
N SER A 232 9.83 -1.94 -11.21
CA SER A 232 8.55 -2.40 -10.71
C SER A 232 8.15 -1.58 -9.50
N SER A 233 6.96 -1.01 -9.50
CA SER A 233 6.39 -0.33 -8.35
C SER A 233 5.04 -0.91 -7.97
N ARG A 234 4.71 -0.81 -6.68
CA ARG A 234 3.41 -1.20 -6.14
C ARG A 234 2.92 -0.12 -5.20
N THR A 235 1.71 0.36 -5.45
CA THR A 235 1.02 1.34 -4.62
C THR A 235 0.01 0.63 -3.72
N TYR A 236 0.03 1.02 -2.44
CA TYR A 236 -0.82 0.47 -1.40
C TYR A 236 -1.71 1.57 -0.82
N ALA A 237 -2.89 1.21 -0.31
CA ALA A 237 -3.84 2.18 0.23
C ALA A 237 -3.24 2.95 1.43
N ASN A 238 -2.62 2.22 2.36
CA ASN A 238 -1.99 2.73 3.58
C ASN A 238 -0.88 1.79 4.06
N LEU A 239 -0.22 2.15 5.17
CA LEU A 239 0.92 1.43 5.72
C LEU A 239 0.53 0.07 6.29
N GLU A 240 -0.65 -0.03 6.87
CA GLU A 240 -1.24 -1.26 7.41
C GLU A 240 -1.42 -2.27 6.29
N HIS A 241 -2.01 -1.85 5.18
CA HIS A 241 -2.21 -2.65 3.99
C HIS A 241 -0.88 -3.07 3.35
N TYR A 242 0.16 -2.23 3.38
CA TYR A 242 1.50 -2.64 2.93
C TYR A 242 2.11 -3.69 3.87
N ALA A 243 2.06 -3.44 5.19
CA ALA A 243 2.63 -4.33 6.18
C ALA A 243 1.95 -5.71 6.11
N ASP A 244 0.62 -5.71 6.00
CA ASP A 244 -0.18 -6.92 5.84
C ASP A 244 0.10 -7.63 4.51
N ALA A 245 0.31 -6.92 3.41
CA ALA A 245 0.67 -7.55 2.14
C ALA A 245 2.11 -8.10 2.10
N ARG A 246 2.99 -7.67 3.01
CA ARG A 246 4.45 -7.88 2.89
C ARG A 246 5.13 -8.48 4.12
N SER A 247 4.42 -8.73 5.21
CA SER A 247 4.97 -9.29 6.46
C SER A 247 5.63 -10.67 6.27
N HIS A 248 5.07 -11.52 5.40
CA HIS A 248 5.67 -12.81 5.00
C HIS A 248 6.75 -12.73 3.91
N SER A 249 7.09 -11.52 3.44
CA SER A 249 8.14 -11.40 2.44
C SER A 249 9.50 -11.45 3.13
N VAL A 250 10.26 -12.52 2.89
CA VAL A 250 11.68 -12.64 3.31
C VAL A 250 12.45 -11.37 2.97
N ARG A 251 12.17 -10.77 1.81
CA ARG A 251 12.81 -9.54 1.36
C ARG A 251 12.47 -8.34 2.26
N THR A 252 11.21 -8.19 2.67
CA THR A 252 10.76 -7.13 3.59
C THR A 252 11.35 -7.35 4.98
N SER A 253 11.42 -8.59 5.44
CA SER A 253 12.06 -8.92 6.72
C SER A 253 13.56 -8.60 6.68
N LEU A 254 14.30 -9.05 5.66
CA LEU A 254 15.74 -8.77 5.48
C LEU A 254 16.03 -7.28 5.39
N SER A 255 15.12 -6.59 4.70
CA SER A 255 15.11 -5.15 4.56
C SER A 255 15.00 -4.43 5.88
N GLU A 256 14.28 -4.96 6.88
CA GLU A 256 14.11 -4.34 8.18
C GLU A 256 15.13 -4.81 9.22
N SER A 257 15.35 -6.13 9.31
CA SER A 257 16.31 -6.74 10.24
C SER A 257 16.86 -8.07 9.69
N ILE A 258 18.15 -8.08 9.36
CA ILE A 258 18.86 -9.27 8.87
C ILE A 258 18.87 -10.37 9.94
N GLY A 259 19.27 -10.03 11.18
CA GLY A 259 19.41 -11.01 12.27
C GLY A 259 18.10 -11.68 12.68
N GLN A 260 16.98 -10.93 12.71
CA GLN A 260 15.67 -11.52 12.98
C GLN A 260 15.19 -12.41 11.83
N THR A 261 15.46 -12.01 10.59
CA THR A 261 15.06 -12.80 9.41
C THR A 261 15.78 -14.13 9.36
N ALA A 262 17.08 -14.17 9.65
CA ALA A 262 17.85 -15.42 9.69
C ALA A 262 17.27 -16.42 10.70
N ARG A 263 16.83 -15.96 11.88
CA ARG A 263 16.22 -16.81 12.93
C ARG A 263 14.85 -17.36 12.55
N HIS A 264 14.11 -16.68 11.66
CA HIS A 264 12.71 -17.02 11.32
C HIS A 264 12.52 -17.42 9.85
N LEU A 265 13.60 -17.65 9.10
CA LEU A 265 13.54 -17.86 7.65
C LEU A 265 12.62 -19.02 7.26
N SER A 266 12.76 -20.17 7.92
CA SER A 266 11.95 -21.36 7.64
C SER A 266 10.45 -21.09 7.80
N SER A 267 10.05 -20.38 8.85
CA SER A 267 8.65 -19.98 9.09
C SER A 267 8.14 -18.95 8.08
N ILE A 268 8.97 -17.97 7.71
CA ILE A 268 8.58 -16.95 6.73
C ILE A 268 8.36 -17.60 5.36
N VAL A 269 9.25 -18.51 4.96
CA VAL A 269 9.17 -19.23 3.68
C VAL A 269 7.96 -20.15 3.65
N SER A 270 7.76 -20.97 4.70
CA SER A 270 6.63 -21.91 4.73
C SER A 270 5.28 -21.17 4.71
N ASP A 271 5.14 -20.08 5.44
CA ASP A 271 3.91 -19.30 5.48
C ASP A 271 3.67 -18.54 4.15
N HIS A 272 4.72 -18.04 3.50
CA HIS A 272 4.60 -17.38 2.19
C HIS A 272 3.95 -18.26 1.12
N TYR A 273 4.26 -19.56 1.12
CA TYR A 273 3.72 -20.51 0.15
C TYR A 273 2.37 -21.11 0.57
N ASN A 274 2.21 -21.44 1.85
CA ASN A 274 1.04 -22.21 2.31
C ASN A 274 -0.16 -21.34 2.67
N LEU A 275 0.06 -20.15 3.25
CA LEU A 275 -1.03 -19.31 3.76
C LEU A 275 -2.04 -18.89 2.69
N PRO A 276 -1.64 -18.47 1.46
CA PRO A 276 -2.62 -18.11 0.44
C PRO A 276 -3.54 -19.26 0.06
N ARG A 277 -2.99 -20.48 -0.03
CA ARG A 277 -3.75 -21.69 -0.31
C ARG A 277 -4.70 -22.03 0.85
N ASP A 278 -4.19 -21.99 2.07
CA ASP A 278 -4.97 -22.32 3.26
C ASP A 278 -6.14 -21.33 3.45
N ARG A 279 -5.91 -20.02 3.24
CA ARG A 279 -6.97 -18.99 3.19
C ARG A 279 -8.00 -19.28 2.10
N ALA A 280 -7.57 -19.62 0.89
CA ALA A 280 -8.49 -19.91 -0.21
C ALA A 280 -9.39 -21.12 0.08
N TYR A 281 -8.82 -22.21 0.61
CA TYR A 281 -9.56 -23.43 0.93
C TYR A 281 -10.55 -23.19 2.09
N SER A 282 -10.13 -22.45 3.11
CA SER A 282 -10.99 -21.98 4.19
C SER A 282 -12.15 -21.15 3.64
N ALA A 283 -11.89 -20.14 2.80
CA ALA A 283 -12.94 -19.26 2.28
C ALA A 283 -13.92 -19.99 1.33
N LEU A 284 -13.44 -20.90 0.48
CA LEU A 284 -14.28 -21.66 -0.46
C LEU A 284 -15.18 -22.70 0.23
N SER A 285 -14.69 -23.33 1.31
CA SER A 285 -15.44 -24.36 2.05
C SER A 285 -16.36 -23.82 3.14
N GLN A 286 -16.33 -22.51 3.42
CA GLN A 286 -17.06 -21.92 4.54
C GLN A 286 -18.60 -22.06 4.43
N PRO A 287 -19.25 -21.83 3.28
CA PRO A 287 -20.69 -22.05 3.14
C PRO A 287 -21.10 -23.51 3.38
N TYR A 288 -20.37 -24.46 2.79
CA TYR A 288 -20.56 -25.89 3.05
C TYR A 288 -20.48 -26.20 4.55
N LEU A 289 -19.46 -25.67 5.22
CA LEU A 289 -19.19 -25.96 6.61
C LEU A 289 -20.29 -25.44 7.54
N ARG A 290 -20.81 -24.23 7.28
CA ARG A 290 -21.98 -23.69 8.01
C ARG A 290 -23.21 -24.59 7.85
N GLN A 291 -23.48 -25.05 6.63
CA GLN A 291 -24.61 -25.93 6.36
C GLN A 291 -24.44 -27.31 7.01
N ALA A 292 -23.24 -27.89 6.92
CA ALA A 292 -22.94 -29.20 7.50
C ALA A 292 -23.00 -29.18 9.04
N LEU A 293 -22.47 -28.12 9.68
CA LEU A 293 -22.58 -27.93 11.13
C LEU A 293 -24.04 -27.74 11.57
N ALA A 294 -24.81 -26.92 10.85
CA ALA A 294 -26.24 -26.76 11.12
C ALA A 294 -26.99 -28.10 10.99
N SER A 295 -26.68 -28.91 9.97
CA SER A 295 -27.28 -30.24 9.81
C SER A 295 -26.87 -31.24 10.89
N ALA A 296 -25.71 -31.03 11.54
CA ALA A 296 -25.24 -31.83 12.66
C ALA A 296 -25.79 -31.37 14.02
N GLY A 297 -26.78 -30.46 14.04
CA GLY A 297 -27.37 -29.92 15.27
C GLY A 297 -26.56 -28.80 15.91
N LEU A 298 -25.59 -28.24 15.18
CA LEU A 298 -24.72 -27.14 15.62
C LEU A 298 -25.02 -25.84 14.82
N PRO A 299 -26.26 -25.31 14.81
CA PRO A 299 -26.55 -24.04 14.16
C PRO A 299 -25.81 -22.91 14.91
N ASP A 300 -25.51 -21.82 14.19
CA ASP A 300 -24.89 -20.58 14.72
C ASP A 300 -23.41 -20.68 15.13
N VAL A 301 -22.70 -21.74 14.77
CA VAL A 301 -21.24 -21.76 14.95
C VAL A 301 -20.57 -20.90 13.88
N GLU A 302 -20.20 -19.68 14.25
CA GLU A 302 -19.39 -18.80 13.38
C GLU A 302 -17.91 -19.18 13.43
N LEU A 303 -17.41 -19.68 12.30
CA LEU A 303 -15.99 -19.91 12.09
C LEU A 303 -15.33 -18.69 11.42
N PRO A 304 -14.06 -18.40 11.74
CA PRO A 304 -13.37 -17.22 11.23
C PRO A 304 -13.38 -17.20 9.69
N CYS A 305 -13.99 -16.16 9.11
CA CYS A 305 -13.90 -15.87 7.69
C CYS A 305 -12.57 -15.18 7.42
N LEU A 306 -11.60 -15.92 6.87
CA LEU A 306 -10.30 -15.34 6.55
C LEU A 306 -10.36 -14.67 5.19
N GLN A 307 -10.00 -13.39 5.15
CA GLN A 307 -9.90 -12.66 3.90
C GLN A 307 -8.57 -12.95 3.21
N ASN A 308 -8.57 -12.91 1.88
CA ASN A 308 -7.34 -13.01 1.10
C ASN A 308 -6.40 -11.85 1.43
N THR A 309 -5.10 -12.08 1.23
CA THR A 309 -4.09 -11.04 1.40
C THR A 309 -4.44 -9.82 0.55
N PRO A 310 -4.42 -8.60 1.11
CA PRO A 310 -4.69 -7.39 0.36
C PRO A 310 -3.75 -7.25 -0.84
N ALA A 311 -4.34 -7.16 -2.04
CA ALA A 311 -3.61 -6.92 -3.28
C ALA A 311 -3.24 -5.43 -3.42
N PRO A 312 -2.09 -5.07 -4.03
CA PRO A 312 -1.77 -3.67 -4.27
C PRO A 312 -2.86 -2.99 -5.10
N VAL A 313 -3.17 -1.72 -4.77
CA VAL A 313 -4.21 -0.93 -5.45
C VAL A 313 -3.81 -0.66 -6.90
N MET A 314 -2.52 -0.46 -7.14
CA MET A 314 -1.96 -0.24 -8.46
C MET A 314 -0.58 -0.87 -8.53
N THR A 315 -0.24 -1.40 -9.69
CA THR A 315 1.12 -1.87 -9.99
C THR A 315 1.67 -1.09 -11.17
N GLU A 316 2.98 -0.92 -11.21
CA GLU A 316 3.66 -0.20 -12.27
C GLU A 316 4.86 -1.03 -12.71
N THR A 317 5.03 -1.23 -14.01
CA THR A 317 6.17 -1.99 -14.56
C THR A 317 6.74 -1.30 -15.78
N GLY A 318 8.03 -1.43 -16.00
CA GLY A 318 8.67 -0.85 -17.17
C GLY A 318 10.17 -0.90 -17.13
N ILE A 319 10.78 0.02 -17.88
CA ILE A 319 12.21 0.03 -18.15
C ILE A 319 12.79 1.35 -17.61
N ALA A 320 13.93 1.24 -16.94
CA ALA A 320 14.79 2.36 -16.59
C ALA A 320 16.06 2.30 -17.44
N PHE A 321 16.38 3.40 -18.07
CA PHE A 321 17.68 3.63 -18.69
C PHE A 321 18.39 4.73 -17.92
N SER A 322 19.67 4.57 -17.60
CA SER A 322 20.48 5.64 -17.06
C SER A 322 21.81 5.75 -17.79
N ALA A 323 22.27 6.98 -18.00
CA ALA A 323 23.56 7.28 -18.60
C ALA A 323 24.19 8.46 -17.87
N ARG A 324 25.38 8.24 -17.31
CA ARG A 324 26.17 9.25 -16.62
C ARG A 324 27.36 9.63 -17.50
N SER A 325 27.27 10.79 -18.16
CA SER A 325 28.33 11.34 -19.00
C SER A 325 28.27 12.88 -19.03
N LYS A 326 29.35 13.53 -19.45
CA LYS A 326 29.34 14.97 -19.76
C LYS A 326 28.74 15.17 -21.16
N VAL A 327 27.43 15.34 -21.25
CA VAL A 327 26.74 15.61 -22.53
C VAL A 327 25.84 16.81 -22.36
N ALA A 328 25.98 17.82 -23.23
CA ALA A 328 25.03 18.92 -23.35
C ALA A 328 23.84 18.44 -24.19
N ALA A 329 22.62 18.65 -23.72
CA ALA A 329 21.40 18.34 -24.47
C ALA A 329 20.30 19.35 -24.11
N ASP A 330 19.44 19.64 -25.09
CA ASP A 330 18.27 20.48 -24.92
C ASP A 330 17.12 19.62 -24.38
N PHE A 331 16.83 19.74 -23.08
CA PHE A 331 15.90 18.85 -22.37
C PHE A 331 14.47 19.38 -22.28
N PHE A 332 14.26 20.69 -22.43
CA PHE A 332 12.99 21.35 -22.15
C PHE A 332 12.56 22.25 -23.31
N ARG A 333 11.26 22.58 -23.38
CA ARG A 333 10.76 23.64 -24.29
C ARG A 333 11.29 25.04 -23.91
N PHE A 334 11.78 25.22 -22.68
CA PHE A 334 12.14 26.53 -22.12
C PHE A 334 13.44 26.59 -21.31
N LEU A 335 14.13 25.46 -21.04
CA LEU A 335 15.44 25.42 -20.36
C LEU A 335 16.52 24.74 -21.24
N LYS A 336 17.68 25.40 -21.42
CA LYS A 336 18.87 24.84 -22.08
C LYS A 336 19.94 24.46 -21.05
N LEU A 337 20.40 23.20 -21.03
CA LEU A 337 21.31 22.68 -20.00
C LEU A 337 22.76 22.48 -20.54
N ASN A 338 23.76 23.00 -19.80
CA ASN A 338 25.16 23.08 -20.25
C ASN A 338 26.19 22.33 -19.37
N SER A 339 25.84 21.28 -18.61
CA SER A 339 26.81 20.64 -17.69
C SER A 339 26.75 19.11 -17.61
N ALA A 340 27.51 18.50 -16.69
CA ALA A 340 27.76 17.06 -16.59
C ALA A 340 26.51 16.29 -16.09
N LEU A 341 25.66 15.83 -17.01
CA LEU A 341 24.33 15.34 -16.70
C LEU A 341 24.29 13.81 -16.61
N SER A 342 23.91 13.28 -15.45
CA SER A 342 23.37 11.93 -15.39
C SER A 342 21.94 11.97 -15.86
N LEU A 343 21.67 11.32 -16.98
CA LEU A 343 20.34 11.17 -17.54
C LEU A 343 19.72 9.86 -17.05
N THR A 344 18.46 9.90 -16.65
CA THR A 344 17.65 8.74 -16.30
C THR A 344 16.30 8.83 -16.99
N LEU A 345 15.98 7.86 -17.84
CA LEU A 345 14.67 7.72 -18.49
C LEU A 345 13.94 6.53 -17.89
N HIS A 346 12.80 6.77 -17.27
CA HIS A 346 11.86 5.75 -16.83
C HIS A 346 10.65 5.76 -17.76
N ARG A 347 10.39 4.64 -18.44
CA ARG A 347 9.18 4.42 -19.21
C ARG A 347 8.43 3.25 -18.60
N THR A 348 7.25 3.51 -18.06
CA THR A 348 6.48 2.56 -17.28
C THR A 348 5.02 2.55 -17.72
N HIS A 349 4.36 1.44 -17.41
CA HIS A 349 2.92 1.27 -17.55
C HIS A 349 2.36 1.01 -16.16
N GLN A 350 1.40 1.83 -15.77
CA GLN A 350 0.58 1.60 -14.59
C GLN A 350 -0.54 0.63 -14.96
N HIS A 351 -0.84 -0.30 -14.05
CA HIS A 351 -1.82 -1.37 -14.24
C HIS A 351 -2.73 -1.47 -13.01
N LYS A 352 -4.04 -1.52 -13.26
CA LYS A 352 -5.06 -1.93 -12.29
C LYS A 352 -5.75 -3.17 -12.83
N THR A 353 -5.70 -4.27 -12.08
CA THR A 353 -6.39 -5.53 -12.41
C THR A 353 -7.71 -5.58 -11.66
N LEU A 354 -8.81 -5.55 -12.41
CA LEU A 354 -10.17 -5.39 -11.88
C LEU A 354 -11.08 -6.51 -12.39
N ASP A 355 -12.08 -6.87 -11.60
CA ASP A 355 -13.25 -7.61 -12.07
C ASP A 355 -14.30 -6.63 -12.62
N ILE A 356 -15.42 -7.14 -13.13
CA ILE A 356 -16.43 -6.28 -13.76
C ILE A 356 -17.02 -5.24 -12.78
N LEU A 357 -17.15 -5.61 -11.50
CA LEU A 357 -17.61 -4.71 -10.44
C LEU A 357 -16.60 -3.59 -10.20
N GLY A 358 -15.32 -3.94 -10.07
CA GLY A 358 -14.25 -2.95 -9.91
C GLY A 358 -14.10 -2.06 -11.14
N LEU A 359 -14.33 -2.59 -12.35
CA LEU A 359 -14.35 -1.80 -13.58
C LEU A 359 -15.53 -0.84 -13.60
N HIS A 360 -16.72 -1.26 -13.17
CA HIS A 360 -17.89 -0.39 -13.06
C HIS A 360 -17.68 0.74 -12.05
N GLU A 361 -17.09 0.44 -10.89
CA GLU A 361 -16.77 1.41 -9.85
C GLU A 361 -15.70 2.44 -10.29
N THR A 362 -14.74 2.03 -11.13
CA THR A 362 -13.60 2.89 -11.53
C THR A 362 -13.76 3.58 -12.87
N ALA A 363 -14.40 2.91 -13.85
CA ALA A 363 -14.58 3.38 -15.22
C ALA A 363 -15.92 2.87 -15.77
N PRO A 364 -17.06 3.42 -15.30
CA PRO A 364 -18.39 2.88 -15.61
C PRO A 364 -18.67 2.81 -17.11
N ALA A 365 -18.24 3.82 -17.89
CA ALA A 365 -18.40 3.81 -19.35
C ALA A 365 -17.69 2.63 -20.03
N MET A 366 -16.49 2.25 -19.57
CA MET A 366 -15.75 1.10 -20.12
C MET A 366 -16.41 -0.21 -19.71
N ALA A 367 -16.92 -0.32 -18.48
CA ALA A 367 -17.69 -1.49 -18.06
C ALA A 367 -18.92 -1.70 -18.94
N LEU A 368 -19.65 -0.62 -19.26
CA LEU A 368 -20.82 -0.69 -20.15
C LEU A 368 -20.47 -1.11 -21.57
N GLN A 369 -19.35 -0.65 -22.11
CA GLN A 369 -18.88 -1.11 -23.42
C GLN A 369 -18.58 -2.61 -23.42
N GLN A 370 -17.99 -3.14 -22.35
CA GLN A 370 -17.75 -4.58 -22.22
C GLN A 370 -19.03 -5.39 -22.08
N LEU A 371 -20.05 -4.81 -21.44
CA LEU A 371 -21.34 -5.46 -21.21
C LEU A 371 -22.33 -5.26 -22.38
N ALA A 372 -22.05 -4.37 -23.33
CA ALA A 372 -22.97 -4.02 -24.42
C ALA A 372 -23.31 -5.21 -25.34
N ALA A 373 -22.41 -6.19 -25.45
CA ALA A 373 -22.64 -7.43 -26.20
C ALA A 373 -23.50 -8.45 -25.44
N LEU A 374 -23.76 -8.25 -24.15
CA LEU A 374 -24.52 -9.17 -23.31
C LEU A 374 -25.99 -8.73 -23.23
N THR A 375 -26.85 -9.39 -24.00
CA THR A 375 -28.31 -9.23 -23.89
C THR A 375 -28.87 -10.18 -22.82
N HIS A 376 -29.08 -9.68 -21.60
CA HIS A 376 -29.85 -10.38 -20.57
C HIS A 376 -31.24 -9.78 -20.46
N HIS A 377 -32.18 -10.29 -21.26
CA HIS A 377 -33.60 -9.91 -21.17
C HIS A 377 -34.28 -10.64 -20.00
N GLY A 378 -34.95 -9.88 -19.13
CA GLY A 378 -35.88 -10.42 -18.12
C GLY A 378 -35.26 -10.81 -16.78
N ASP A 379 -34.11 -10.25 -16.41
CA ASP A 379 -33.50 -10.50 -15.11
C ASP A 379 -34.11 -9.60 -14.02
N THR A 380 -34.47 -10.19 -12.87
CA THR A 380 -35.02 -9.43 -11.73
C THR A 380 -34.03 -9.46 -10.56
N PRO A 381 -33.96 -8.41 -9.72
CA PRO A 381 -33.07 -8.39 -8.56
C PRO A 381 -33.25 -9.58 -7.61
N ALA A 382 -34.50 -10.02 -7.41
CA ALA A 382 -34.82 -11.20 -6.58
C ALA A 382 -34.27 -12.50 -7.18
N ARG A 383 -34.45 -12.72 -8.49
CA ARG A 383 -33.92 -13.90 -9.19
C ARG A 383 -32.39 -13.94 -9.14
N LEU A 384 -31.74 -12.79 -9.34
CA LEU A 384 -30.29 -12.70 -9.23
C LEU A 384 -29.79 -13.06 -7.83
N LEU A 385 -30.48 -12.59 -6.78
CA LEU A 385 -30.14 -12.92 -5.40
C LEU A 385 -30.24 -14.42 -5.12
N ASP A 386 -31.30 -15.07 -5.59
CA ASP A 386 -31.49 -16.52 -5.45
C ASP A 386 -30.44 -17.30 -6.23
N ASP A 387 -30.14 -16.89 -7.47
CA ASP A 387 -29.07 -17.50 -8.28
C ASP A 387 -27.69 -17.37 -7.61
N MET A 388 -27.40 -16.21 -6.99
CA MET A 388 -26.16 -16.00 -6.23
C MET A 388 -26.08 -16.93 -5.01
N LYS A 389 -27.17 -17.04 -4.24
CA LYS A 389 -27.22 -17.94 -3.07
C LYS A 389 -27.04 -19.40 -3.49
N ASN A 390 -27.72 -19.83 -4.55
CA ASN A 390 -27.61 -21.19 -5.10
C ASN A 390 -26.21 -21.49 -5.63
N HIS A 391 -25.57 -20.52 -6.27
CA HIS A 391 -24.18 -20.64 -6.72
C HIS A 391 -23.21 -20.81 -5.54
N VAL A 392 -23.39 -20.02 -4.48
CA VAL A 392 -22.56 -20.09 -3.27
C VAL A 392 -22.68 -21.45 -2.60
N THR A 393 -23.90 -21.96 -2.39
CA THR A 393 -24.13 -23.25 -1.71
C THR A 393 -23.62 -24.42 -2.56
N SER A 394 -23.99 -24.47 -3.84
CA SER A 394 -23.66 -25.59 -4.73
C SER A 394 -22.16 -25.71 -4.99
N ASN A 395 -21.49 -24.59 -5.27
CA ASN A 395 -20.06 -24.62 -5.59
C ASN A 395 -19.18 -24.82 -4.36
N SER A 396 -19.59 -24.31 -3.19
CA SER A 396 -18.88 -24.63 -1.94
C SER A 396 -18.95 -26.12 -1.63
N TYR A 397 -20.13 -26.74 -1.82
CA TYR A 397 -20.33 -28.18 -1.66
C TYR A 397 -19.46 -28.98 -2.64
N GLN A 398 -19.59 -28.71 -3.95
CA GLN A 398 -18.82 -29.41 -4.99
C GLN A 398 -17.31 -29.26 -4.80
N PHE A 399 -16.82 -28.04 -4.53
CA PHE A 399 -15.41 -27.80 -4.24
C PHE A 399 -14.95 -28.64 -3.04
N THR A 400 -15.72 -28.62 -1.94
CA THR A 400 -15.33 -29.31 -0.71
C THR A 400 -15.31 -30.81 -0.90
N GLN A 401 -16.24 -31.38 -1.65
CA GLN A 401 -16.24 -32.80 -2.01
C GLN A 401 -15.08 -33.20 -2.92
N HIS A 402 -14.85 -32.47 -4.02
CA HIS A 402 -13.74 -32.75 -4.94
C HIS A 402 -12.37 -32.55 -4.30
N ALA A 403 -12.23 -31.56 -3.40
CA ALA A 403 -10.99 -31.36 -2.67
C ALA A 403 -10.81 -32.37 -1.51
N SER A 404 -11.86 -33.09 -1.11
CA SER A 404 -11.84 -34.10 -0.04
C SER A 404 -11.64 -35.52 -0.55
N THR A 405 -12.18 -35.83 -1.71
CA THR A 405 -11.80 -36.99 -2.51
C THR A 405 -10.43 -36.71 -3.12
N CYS A 406 -9.55 -37.72 -3.27
CA CYS A 406 -8.21 -37.53 -3.85
C CYS A 406 -8.30 -37.33 -5.38
N ALA A 407 -9.17 -36.42 -5.84
CA ALA A 407 -9.37 -36.08 -7.23
C ALA A 407 -8.07 -35.55 -7.84
N LEU A 408 -7.88 -35.81 -9.14
CA LEU A 408 -6.75 -35.27 -9.88
C LEU A 408 -6.82 -33.73 -9.85
N ALA A 409 -5.66 -33.07 -9.74
CA ALA A 409 -5.60 -31.61 -9.69
C ALA A 409 -6.27 -30.95 -10.91
N SER A 410 -6.30 -31.63 -12.06
CA SER A 410 -6.99 -31.21 -13.28
C SER A 410 -8.51 -31.11 -13.11
N GLU A 411 -9.14 -32.06 -12.41
CA GLU A 411 -10.59 -32.10 -12.19
C GLU A 411 -11.01 -30.98 -11.24
N LEU A 412 -10.25 -30.78 -10.15
CA LEU A 412 -10.47 -29.68 -9.22
C LEU A 412 -10.36 -28.32 -9.93
N ASN A 413 -9.33 -28.15 -10.77
CA ASN A 413 -9.16 -26.93 -11.56
C ASN A 413 -10.29 -26.72 -12.56
N ALA A 414 -10.76 -27.78 -13.25
CA ALA A 414 -11.88 -27.70 -14.17
C ALA A 414 -13.18 -27.27 -13.47
N SER A 415 -13.46 -27.83 -12.28
CA SER A 415 -14.60 -27.42 -11.44
C SER A 415 -14.48 -25.95 -11.02
N LEU A 416 -13.31 -25.51 -10.57
CA LEU A 416 -13.06 -24.09 -10.24
C LEU A 416 -13.22 -23.16 -11.44
N HIS A 417 -12.77 -23.57 -12.63
CA HIS A 417 -12.97 -22.79 -13.85
C HIS A 417 -14.45 -22.67 -14.25
N ALA A 418 -15.23 -23.75 -14.09
CA ALA A 418 -16.67 -23.71 -14.33
C ALA A 418 -17.38 -22.77 -13.33
N SER A 419 -17.04 -22.88 -12.04
CA SER A 419 -17.53 -21.99 -10.98
C SER A 419 -17.20 -20.53 -11.28
N ASN A 420 -15.93 -20.21 -11.63
CA ASN A 420 -15.52 -18.86 -11.99
C ASN A 420 -16.30 -18.30 -13.19
N ARG A 421 -16.60 -19.10 -14.22
CA ARG A 421 -17.44 -18.63 -15.34
C ARG A 421 -18.84 -18.25 -14.90
N GLN A 422 -19.46 -19.03 -14.02
CA GLN A 422 -20.79 -18.71 -13.50
C GLN A 422 -20.75 -17.47 -12.58
N ALA A 423 -19.74 -17.34 -11.71
CA ALA A 423 -19.54 -16.16 -10.87
C ALA A 423 -19.36 -14.88 -11.72
N ARG A 424 -18.62 -14.97 -12.83
CA ARG A 424 -18.49 -13.89 -13.81
C ARG A 424 -19.86 -13.49 -14.37
N ALA A 425 -20.65 -14.45 -14.85
CA ALA A 425 -21.97 -14.16 -15.39
C ALA A 425 -22.91 -13.50 -14.34
N LEU A 426 -22.87 -13.93 -13.08
CA LEU A 426 -23.67 -13.34 -11.99
C LEU A 426 -23.25 -11.89 -11.69
N THR A 427 -21.95 -11.61 -11.67
CA THR A 427 -21.45 -10.24 -11.42
C THR A 427 -21.70 -9.32 -12.62
N GLU A 428 -21.65 -9.83 -13.85
CA GLU A 428 -22.02 -9.09 -15.07
C GLU A 428 -23.51 -8.75 -15.09
N ARG A 429 -24.39 -9.71 -14.74
CA ARG A 429 -25.83 -9.48 -14.55
C ARG A 429 -26.13 -8.41 -13.50
N TYR A 430 -25.42 -8.42 -12.38
CA TYR A 430 -25.55 -7.39 -11.34
C TYR A 430 -25.22 -5.98 -11.86
N VAL A 431 -24.09 -5.81 -12.56
CA VAL A 431 -23.69 -4.51 -13.13
C VAL A 431 -24.68 -4.03 -14.19
N LEU A 432 -25.18 -4.94 -15.03
CA LEU A 432 -26.22 -4.62 -16.02
C LEU A 432 -27.50 -4.12 -15.35
N LEU A 433 -27.96 -4.78 -14.28
CA LEU A 433 -29.12 -4.34 -13.52
C LEU A 433 -28.90 -2.96 -12.88
N GLN A 434 -27.72 -2.69 -12.32
CA GLN A 434 -27.42 -1.36 -11.74
C GLN A 434 -27.48 -0.24 -12.78
N THR A 435 -27.18 -0.56 -14.04
CA THR A 435 -27.13 0.45 -15.10
C THR A 435 -28.47 0.64 -15.81
N HIS A 436 -29.18 -0.45 -16.10
CA HIS A 436 -30.40 -0.42 -16.90
C HIS A 436 -31.68 -0.36 -16.06
N SER A 437 -31.60 -0.60 -14.75
CA SER A 437 -32.74 -0.64 -13.84
C SER A 437 -32.44 0.11 -12.55
N ARG A 438 -33.43 0.84 -12.02
CA ARG A 438 -33.34 1.34 -10.64
C ARG A 438 -33.56 0.17 -9.71
N ILE A 439 -32.50 -0.41 -9.18
CA ILE A 439 -32.58 -1.39 -8.10
C ILE A 439 -33.00 -0.65 -6.82
N ASP A 440 -33.93 -1.24 -6.07
CA ASP A 440 -34.27 -0.76 -4.73
C ASP A 440 -32.99 -0.74 -3.85
N PRO A 441 -32.67 0.39 -3.18
CA PRO A 441 -31.49 0.49 -2.30
C PRO A 441 -31.36 -0.64 -1.29
N ASP A 442 -32.47 -1.14 -0.73
CA ASP A 442 -32.44 -2.22 0.24
C ASP A 442 -32.05 -3.55 -0.42
N VAL A 443 -32.55 -3.82 -1.63
CA VAL A 443 -32.19 -5.03 -2.38
C VAL A 443 -30.74 -4.95 -2.89
N ASP A 444 -30.28 -3.78 -3.33
CA ASP A 444 -28.88 -3.56 -3.72
C ASP A 444 -27.95 -3.81 -2.54
N LYS A 445 -28.32 -3.34 -1.33
CA LYS A 445 -27.57 -3.60 -0.10
C LYS A 445 -27.45 -5.10 0.18
N HIS A 446 -28.54 -5.86 0.09
CA HIS A 446 -28.51 -7.32 0.29
C HIS A 446 -27.64 -8.04 -0.75
N LEU A 447 -27.71 -7.64 -2.02
CA LEU A 447 -26.84 -8.18 -3.08
C LEU A 447 -25.36 -7.92 -2.78
N ARG A 448 -25.02 -6.68 -2.38
CA ARG A 448 -23.65 -6.31 -1.98
C ARG A 448 -23.19 -7.09 -0.75
N GLU A 449 -24.06 -7.31 0.23
CA GLU A 449 -23.77 -8.10 1.43
C GLU A 449 -23.44 -9.55 1.08
N VAL A 450 -24.23 -10.21 0.22
CA VAL A 450 -23.96 -11.58 -0.24
C VAL A 450 -22.61 -11.67 -0.97
N ILE A 451 -22.33 -10.70 -1.86
CA ILE A 451 -21.05 -10.60 -2.56
C ILE A 451 -19.89 -10.40 -1.58
N HIS A 452 -20.06 -9.52 -0.58
CA HIS A 452 -19.02 -9.21 0.39
C HIS A 452 -18.74 -10.36 1.36
N GLN A 453 -19.77 -11.08 1.78
CA GLN A 453 -19.62 -12.26 2.65
C GLN A 453 -19.00 -13.45 1.91
N ASN A 454 -19.25 -13.60 0.60
CA ASN A 454 -18.83 -14.77 -0.18
C ASN A 454 -17.84 -14.40 -1.32
N ARG A 455 -16.90 -13.48 -1.06
CA ARG A 455 -15.97 -12.98 -2.09
C ARG A 455 -15.14 -14.07 -2.75
N ALA A 456 -14.75 -15.13 -2.04
CA ALA A 456 -13.97 -16.22 -2.64
C ALA A 456 -14.72 -16.97 -3.76
N LEU A 457 -16.05 -17.01 -3.70
CA LEU A 457 -16.90 -17.69 -4.69
C LEU A 457 -17.44 -16.70 -5.73
N LEU A 458 -17.86 -15.50 -5.31
CA LEU A 458 -18.50 -14.51 -6.20
C LEU A 458 -17.54 -13.48 -6.81
N ARG A 459 -16.39 -13.23 -6.19
CA ARG A 459 -15.32 -12.34 -6.70
C ARG A 459 -13.92 -12.95 -6.55
N PRO A 460 -13.67 -14.19 -7.02
CA PRO A 460 -12.34 -14.78 -6.95
C PRO A 460 -11.32 -13.95 -7.75
N GLU A 461 -10.05 -14.02 -7.37
CA GLU A 461 -8.95 -13.33 -8.06
C GLU A 461 -8.89 -13.67 -9.56
N ALA A 462 -9.36 -14.86 -9.95
CA ALA A 462 -9.47 -15.29 -11.33
C ALA A 462 -10.44 -14.44 -12.19
N LEU A 463 -11.37 -13.70 -11.58
CA LEU A 463 -12.27 -12.78 -12.30
C LEU A 463 -11.64 -11.42 -12.61
N LYS A 464 -10.44 -11.13 -12.07
CA LYS A 464 -9.73 -9.87 -12.33
C LYS A 464 -9.05 -9.89 -13.70
N VAL A 465 -9.87 -9.98 -14.74
CA VAL A 465 -9.43 -10.09 -16.13
C VAL A 465 -9.30 -8.74 -16.82
N TYR A 466 -10.01 -7.72 -16.34
CA TYR A 466 -10.00 -6.38 -16.93
C TYR A 466 -8.77 -5.61 -16.44
N LYS A 467 -7.89 -5.24 -17.37
CA LYS A 467 -6.67 -4.50 -17.06
C LYS A 467 -6.82 -3.07 -17.55
N LEU A 468 -6.89 -2.13 -16.62
CA LEU A 468 -6.76 -0.72 -16.96
C LEU A 468 -5.28 -0.37 -16.98
N THR A 469 -4.84 0.23 -18.08
CA THR A 469 -3.45 0.62 -18.30
C THR A 469 -3.34 2.12 -18.56
N ALA A 470 -2.34 2.74 -17.95
CA ALA A 470 -1.95 4.12 -18.22
C ALA A 470 -0.45 4.21 -18.41
N GLN A 471 0.00 4.97 -19.41
CA GLN A 471 1.43 5.14 -19.67
C GLN A 471 2.00 6.24 -18.78
N ALA A 472 3.14 5.95 -18.15
CA ALA A 472 3.92 6.91 -17.40
C ALA A 472 5.33 7.02 -18.00
N GLN A 473 5.84 8.24 -18.07
CA GLN A 473 7.19 8.52 -18.53
C GLN A 473 7.81 9.62 -17.67
N ILE A 474 8.97 9.33 -17.10
CA ILE A 474 9.75 10.29 -16.33
C ILE A 474 11.13 10.36 -16.97
N LEU A 475 11.48 11.53 -17.49
CA LEU A 475 12.83 11.83 -17.91
C LEU A 475 13.43 12.75 -16.86
N SER A 476 14.53 12.34 -16.24
CA SER A 476 15.19 13.15 -15.22
C SER A 476 16.68 13.20 -15.43
N GLY A 477 17.30 14.22 -14.86
CA GLY A 477 18.72 14.23 -14.60
C GLY A 477 19.05 15.08 -13.39
N TYR A 478 20.32 15.16 -13.03
CA TYR A 478 20.72 15.93 -11.85
C TYR A 478 22.03 16.67 -12.05
N VAL A 479 22.16 17.78 -11.31
CA VAL A 479 23.37 18.57 -11.14
C VAL A 479 23.62 18.70 -9.65
N SER A 480 24.84 18.43 -9.21
CA SER A 480 25.22 18.49 -7.80
C SER A 480 26.44 19.39 -7.61
N ALA A 481 26.44 20.23 -6.59
CA ALA A 481 27.64 20.93 -6.13
C ALA A 481 27.87 20.72 -4.63
N THR A 482 29.14 20.50 -4.29
CA THR A 482 29.61 20.35 -2.91
C THR A 482 30.16 21.68 -2.39
N ALA A 483 29.85 22.00 -1.14
CA ALA A 483 30.22 23.29 -0.53
C ALA A 483 31.68 23.34 -0.03
N SER A 484 32.40 22.22 0.03
CA SER A 484 33.79 22.14 0.52
C SER A 484 34.70 21.28 -0.36
N SER A 485 35.98 21.65 -0.45
CA SER A 485 37.04 20.93 -1.17
C SER A 485 37.46 19.60 -0.54
N GLN A 486 36.99 19.29 0.67
CA GLN A 486 37.15 17.99 1.29
C GLN A 486 35.91 17.13 1.00
N ALA A 487 36.11 16.08 0.22
CA ALA A 487 35.12 15.10 -0.21
C ALA A 487 34.70 14.15 0.93
N GLU A 488 34.32 14.69 2.09
CA GLU A 488 33.65 13.92 3.14
C GLU A 488 32.14 14.01 2.93
N GLY A 489 31.53 12.84 2.69
CA GLY A 489 30.15 12.69 2.25
C GLY A 489 29.13 13.54 3.01
N GLY A 490 28.28 14.25 2.25
CA GLY A 490 27.05 14.85 2.77
C GLY A 490 27.05 16.35 3.02
N LYS A 491 27.94 17.15 2.41
CA LYS A 491 27.90 18.62 2.50
C LYS A 491 27.74 19.26 1.11
N GLY A 492 26.50 19.33 0.61
CA GLY A 492 26.23 19.92 -0.70
C GLY A 492 24.76 20.15 -1.00
N VAL A 493 24.51 20.71 -2.18
CA VAL A 493 23.19 20.88 -2.78
C VAL A 493 23.12 20.04 -4.04
N THR A 494 22.09 19.21 -4.16
CA THR A 494 21.79 18.44 -5.37
C THR A 494 20.47 18.94 -5.95
N ILE A 495 20.46 19.27 -7.24
CA ILE A 495 19.26 19.65 -7.96
C ILE A 495 19.01 18.58 -9.02
N ALA A 496 17.96 17.80 -8.83
CA ALA A 496 17.43 16.94 -9.86
C ALA A 496 16.35 17.68 -10.64
N TYR A 497 16.40 17.63 -11.96
CA TYR A 497 15.36 18.15 -12.83
C TYR A 497 14.63 16.96 -13.47
N SER A 498 13.32 17.07 -13.65
CA SER A 498 12.53 16.00 -14.24
C SER A 498 11.37 16.53 -15.08
N HIS A 499 11.18 15.94 -16.26
CA HIS A 499 9.98 16.05 -17.07
C HIS A 499 9.11 14.82 -16.84
N ARG A 500 7.89 15.02 -16.36
CA ARG A 500 6.95 13.95 -15.97
C ARG A 500 5.73 13.98 -16.87
N LYS A 501 5.41 12.83 -17.47
CA LYS A 501 4.14 12.54 -18.13
C LYS A 501 3.50 11.39 -17.37
N LEU A 502 2.47 11.70 -16.59
CA LEU A 502 1.75 10.75 -15.75
C LEU A 502 0.28 10.73 -16.17
N ASP A 503 -0.49 9.82 -15.58
CA ASP A 503 -1.95 9.74 -15.75
C ASP A 503 -2.66 10.97 -15.15
N ASP A 504 -2.02 11.58 -14.16
CA ASP A 504 -2.50 12.77 -13.47
C ASP A 504 -1.93 14.07 -14.10
N PRO A 505 -2.77 14.99 -14.57
CA PRO A 505 -2.32 16.25 -15.18
C PRO A 505 -1.65 17.20 -14.18
N HIS A 506 -2.03 17.20 -12.90
CA HIS A 506 -1.43 18.07 -11.88
C HIS A 506 -0.06 17.53 -11.42
N LEU A 507 0.19 16.22 -11.57
CA LEU A 507 1.51 15.61 -11.35
C LEU A 507 2.41 15.60 -12.60
N SER A 508 1.88 16.01 -13.75
CA SER A 508 2.61 16.11 -15.01
C SER A 508 3.20 17.51 -15.21
N GLY A 509 4.32 17.59 -15.92
CA GLY A 509 5.04 18.84 -16.20
C GLY A 509 6.53 18.76 -15.84
N ASP A 510 7.13 19.93 -15.69
CA ASP A 510 8.55 20.08 -15.43
C ASP A 510 8.79 20.42 -13.95
N TYR A 511 9.70 19.68 -13.33
CA TYR A 511 9.97 19.74 -11.89
C TYR A 511 11.45 19.91 -11.60
N LEU A 512 11.75 20.61 -10.51
CA LEU A 512 13.05 20.63 -9.86
C LEU A 512 12.89 20.08 -8.44
N GLU A 513 13.70 19.08 -8.10
CA GLU A 513 13.87 18.52 -6.76
C GLU A 513 15.21 19.01 -6.23
N ILE A 514 15.19 19.83 -5.17
CA ILE A 514 16.38 20.44 -4.59
C ILE A 514 16.63 19.80 -3.22
N ASP A 515 17.68 18.99 -3.13
CA ASP A 515 18.16 18.37 -1.90
C ASP A 515 19.32 19.19 -1.33
N ILE A 516 19.09 19.81 -0.17
CA ILE A 516 20.07 20.57 0.59
C ILE A 516 20.47 19.72 1.79
N ALA A 517 21.74 19.30 1.84
CA ALA A 517 22.24 18.58 3.00
C ALA A 517 22.32 19.49 4.24
N ALA A 518 22.52 18.89 5.42
CA ALA A 518 22.68 19.60 6.68
C ALA A 518 23.92 20.54 6.66
N LEU A 519 23.75 21.78 6.22
CA LEU A 519 24.81 22.78 6.08
C LEU A 519 24.77 23.79 7.23
N LYS A 520 25.95 24.22 7.70
CA LYS A 520 26.10 25.09 8.88
C LYS A 520 25.86 26.58 8.61
N SER A 521 25.77 27.02 7.36
CA SER A 521 25.70 28.45 7.00
C SER A 521 24.74 28.73 5.85
N MET A 522 23.77 29.63 6.05
CA MET A 522 22.81 30.05 5.02
C MET A 522 23.49 30.76 3.84
N ASN A 523 24.52 31.56 4.10
CA ASN A 523 25.26 32.27 3.05
C ASN A 523 25.99 31.28 2.12
N VAL A 524 26.48 30.17 2.67
CA VAL A 524 27.07 29.08 1.88
C VAL A 524 26.00 28.38 1.04
N VAL A 525 24.83 28.08 1.60
CA VAL A 525 23.70 27.51 0.85
C VAL A 525 23.28 28.42 -0.30
N LYS A 526 23.14 29.72 -0.04
CA LYS A 526 22.78 30.73 -1.04
C LYS A 526 23.80 30.79 -2.19
N GLY A 527 25.09 30.83 -1.87
CA GLY A 527 26.16 30.82 -2.88
C GLY A 527 26.18 29.54 -3.71
N VAL A 528 26.01 28.38 -3.07
CA VAL A 528 25.98 27.08 -3.77
C VAL A 528 24.72 26.95 -4.64
N LEU A 529 23.54 27.35 -4.15
CA LEU A 529 22.30 27.36 -4.93
C LEU A 529 22.44 28.23 -6.18
N ARG A 530 22.97 29.46 -6.04
CA ARG A 530 23.24 30.34 -7.19
C ARG A 530 24.14 29.67 -8.22
N ASN A 531 25.23 29.05 -7.77
CA ASN A 531 26.17 28.38 -8.66
C ASN A 531 25.53 27.18 -9.39
N VAL A 532 24.74 26.36 -8.69
CA VAL A 532 24.08 25.18 -9.30
C VAL A 532 22.96 25.60 -10.25
N LEU A 533 22.13 26.56 -9.85
CA LEU A 533 21.02 27.06 -10.68
C LEU A 533 21.54 27.81 -11.92
N ALA A 534 22.62 28.59 -11.78
CA ALA A 534 23.28 29.22 -12.93
C ALA A 534 23.85 28.18 -13.92
N ALA A 535 24.28 27.01 -13.43
CA ALA A 535 24.73 25.91 -14.29
C ALA A 535 23.60 25.23 -15.09
N LEU A 536 22.33 25.52 -14.76
CA LEU A 536 21.16 25.09 -15.54
C LEU A 536 20.90 25.97 -16.77
N GLY A 537 21.78 26.94 -17.07
CA GLY A 537 21.74 27.78 -18.28
C GLY A 537 20.84 29.02 -18.16
N ASN A 538 20.85 29.85 -19.21
CA ASN A 538 20.07 31.09 -19.27
C ASN A 538 18.57 30.77 -19.37
N GLN A 539 17.79 31.27 -18.43
CA GLN A 539 16.34 31.07 -18.33
C GLN A 539 15.57 32.36 -18.59
N ALA A 540 14.27 32.22 -18.89
CA ALA A 540 13.35 33.34 -19.06
C ALA A 540 12.97 34.05 -17.74
N PHE A 541 13.42 33.53 -16.59
CA PHE A 541 13.06 34.00 -15.25
C PHE A 541 14.29 34.06 -14.33
N ASP A 542 14.22 34.94 -13.33
CA ASP A 542 15.30 35.13 -12.35
C ASP A 542 15.20 34.12 -11.20
N TRP A 543 16.30 33.41 -10.96
CA TRP A 543 16.43 32.44 -9.87
C TRP A 543 16.47 33.11 -8.48
N GLU A 544 16.76 34.40 -8.37
CA GLU A 544 16.93 35.06 -7.07
C GLU A 544 15.67 35.01 -6.19
N ASN A 545 14.48 35.08 -6.78
CA ASN A 545 13.23 34.95 -6.04
C ASN A 545 13.08 33.55 -5.43
N LEU A 546 13.39 32.51 -6.21
CA LEU A 546 13.38 31.13 -5.73
C LEU A 546 14.45 30.91 -4.65
N ILE A 547 15.66 31.41 -4.87
CA ILE A 547 16.77 31.28 -3.91
C ILE A 547 16.43 31.97 -2.60
N ARG A 548 15.85 33.17 -2.65
CA ARG A 548 15.37 33.90 -1.47
C ARG A 548 14.33 33.09 -0.72
N SER A 549 13.27 32.64 -1.40
CA SER A 549 12.20 31.81 -0.81
C SER A 549 12.75 30.54 -0.15
N ILE A 550 13.65 29.83 -0.85
CA ILE A 550 14.33 28.66 -0.30
C ILE A 550 15.10 29.04 0.96
N THR A 551 15.95 30.07 0.90
CA THR A 551 16.77 30.46 2.06
C THR A 551 15.96 30.92 3.26
N GLU A 552 14.84 31.62 3.05
CA GLU A 552 13.92 32.06 4.11
C GLU A 552 13.18 30.88 4.76
N SER A 553 12.94 29.80 4.00
CA SER A 553 12.31 28.60 4.54
C SER A 553 13.23 27.75 5.43
N LEU A 554 14.57 27.81 5.22
CA LEU A 554 15.52 26.94 5.92
C LEU A 554 15.49 27.13 7.45
N LEU A 555 15.30 26.03 8.18
CA LEU A 555 15.36 26.00 9.64
C LEU A 555 16.82 26.11 10.15
N MET A 556 17.15 27.12 10.97
CA MET A 556 18.37 27.15 11.80
C MET A 556 17.98 26.85 13.25
N PRO A 557 18.54 25.82 13.94
CA PRO A 557 19.88 25.90 14.57
C PRO A 557 20.65 24.55 14.78
N ASN A 558 21.99 24.63 14.89
CA ASN A 558 23.00 23.69 15.47
C ASN A 558 23.01 22.16 15.21
N LYS A 559 22.02 21.54 14.57
CA LYS A 559 22.06 20.20 13.93
C LYS A 559 20.99 20.14 12.84
N SER A 560 21.11 21.00 11.83
CA SER A 560 20.05 21.22 10.84
C SER A 560 19.64 19.93 10.12
N PRO A 561 18.34 19.63 9.98
CA PRO A 561 17.86 18.53 9.14
C PRO A 561 18.24 18.77 7.67
N SER A 562 18.30 17.71 6.87
CA SER A 562 18.37 17.83 5.41
C SER A 562 17.06 18.42 4.90
N THR A 563 17.10 19.24 3.86
CA THR A 563 15.92 19.88 3.28
C THR A 563 15.71 19.39 1.86
N HIS A 564 14.51 18.90 1.56
CA HIS A 564 14.09 18.53 0.21
C HIS A 564 13.00 19.51 -0.24
N ILE A 565 13.17 20.11 -1.42
CA ILE A 565 12.25 21.12 -1.95
C ILE A 565 11.78 20.67 -3.33
N LEU A 566 10.47 20.58 -3.50
CA LEU A 566 9.83 20.27 -4.76
C LEU A 566 9.31 21.55 -5.40
N VAL A 567 9.79 21.84 -6.60
CA VAL A 567 9.42 23.01 -7.40
C VAL A 567 8.85 22.53 -8.72
N LYS A 568 7.78 23.16 -9.21
CA LYS A 568 7.21 22.91 -10.53
C LYS A 568 7.34 24.16 -11.39
N ILE A 569 7.79 24.01 -12.63
CA ILE A 569 7.83 25.12 -13.58
C ILE A 569 6.47 25.22 -14.26
N LYS A 570 5.75 26.31 -14.02
CA LYS A 570 4.39 26.53 -14.52
C LYS A 570 4.29 27.90 -15.19
N HIS A 571 3.78 27.92 -16.42
CA HIS A 571 3.70 29.13 -17.26
C HIS A 571 5.03 29.90 -17.39
N GLY A 572 6.17 29.21 -17.29
CA GLY A 572 7.50 29.82 -17.36
C GLY A 572 8.02 30.35 -16.02
N GLU A 573 7.33 30.14 -14.90
CA GLU A 573 7.76 30.54 -13.56
C GLU A 573 7.97 29.34 -12.63
N PRO A 574 9.01 29.35 -11.76
CA PRO A 574 9.22 28.30 -10.77
C PRO A 574 8.32 28.50 -9.56
N VAL A 575 7.44 27.54 -9.29
CA VAL A 575 6.54 27.55 -8.14
C VAL A 575 6.95 26.47 -7.14
N VAL A 576 7.24 26.88 -5.90
CA VAL A 576 7.51 25.93 -4.80
C VAL A 576 6.21 25.24 -4.44
N LEU A 577 6.19 23.91 -4.49
CA LEU A 577 5.04 23.10 -4.14
C LEU A 577 5.12 22.58 -2.70
N LEU A 578 6.32 22.16 -2.29
CA LEU A 578 6.53 21.46 -1.04
C LEU A 578 7.97 21.61 -0.53
N THR A 579 8.12 21.80 0.77
CA THR A 579 9.42 21.75 1.47
C THR A 579 9.35 20.74 2.61
N ARG A 580 10.28 19.78 2.62
CA ARG A 580 10.38 18.72 3.63
C ARG A 580 11.71 18.79 4.37
N TYR A 581 11.64 18.65 5.69
CA TYR A 581 12.83 18.58 6.55
C TYR A 581 12.98 17.15 7.05
N THR A 582 14.12 16.52 6.75
CA THR A 582 14.37 15.11 7.06
C THR A 582 15.65 14.89 7.84
N VAL A 583 15.66 13.83 8.66
CA VAL A 583 16.87 13.33 9.33
C VAL A 583 17.22 11.98 8.74
N ASN A 584 18.45 11.87 8.24
CA ASN A 584 18.95 10.66 7.59
C ASN A 584 19.69 9.78 8.59
N LYS A 585 19.35 8.49 8.61
CA LYS A 585 20.12 7.42 9.23
C LYS A 585 20.58 6.46 8.14
N SER A 586 21.86 6.53 7.80
CA SER A 586 22.52 5.54 6.94
C SER A 586 23.08 4.39 7.77
N ARG A 587 23.10 3.21 7.16
CA ARG A 587 23.84 2.05 7.65
C ARG A 587 24.45 1.35 6.45
N ASP A 588 25.76 1.23 6.50
CA ASP A 588 26.54 0.61 5.43
C ASP A 588 26.94 -0.78 5.91
N LEU A 589 26.75 -1.77 5.05
CA LEU A 589 27.27 -3.12 5.27
C LEU A 589 28.46 -3.30 4.34
N ALA A 590 29.66 -3.25 4.92
CA ALA A 590 30.89 -3.64 4.24
C ALA A 590 30.89 -5.16 4.03
N LEU A 591 31.61 -5.60 2.99
CA LEU A 591 31.86 -7.01 2.76
C LEU A 591 32.77 -7.57 3.87
N PRO A 592 32.65 -8.86 4.21
CA PRO A 592 33.69 -9.57 4.96
C PRO A 592 35.03 -9.56 4.21
N GLU A 593 36.15 -9.39 4.92
CA GLU A 593 37.53 -9.30 4.37
C GLU A 593 37.87 -10.40 3.34
N ARG A 594 37.36 -11.63 3.53
CA ARG A 594 37.61 -12.76 2.60
C ARG A 594 37.09 -12.53 1.18
N LEU A 595 36.06 -11.70 0.98
CA LEU A 595 35.52 -11.35 -0.33
C LEU A 595 36.29 -10.17 -0.97
N GLU A 596 36.97 -9.35 -0.18
CA GLU A 596 37.79 -8.24 -0.67
C GLU A 596 39.07 -8.73 -1.37
N HIS A 597 39.55 -9.92 -1.01
CA HIS A 597 40.75 -10.55 -1.60
C HIS A 597 40.52 -11.17 -2.99
N LEU A 598 39.27 -11.31 -3.45
CA LEU A 598 38.97 -11.69 -4.84
C LEU A 598 39.13 -10.44 -5.71
N SER A 599 40.29 -10.31 -6.35
CA SER A 599 40.67 -9.15 -7.16
C SER A 599 39.59 -8.78 -8.18
N GLY A 600 38.97 -7.62 -7.99
CA GLY A 600 37.98 -7.06 -8.91
C GLY A 600 36.52 -7.15 -8.45
N VAL A 601 36.17 -7.90 -7.40
CA VAL A 601 34.77 -7.94 -6.90
C VAL A 601 34.42 -6.65 -6.17
N GLU A 602 33.36 -5.98 -6.61
CA GLU A 602 32.79 -4.80 -5.95
C GLU A 602 31.37 -5.15 -5.48
N ALA A 603 31.13 -5.13 -4.18
CA ALA A 603 29.76 -5.19 -3.67
C ALA A 603 29.57 -4.18 -2.53
N GLN A 604 28.46 -3.46 -2.57
CA GLN A 604 28.01 -2.67 -1.44
C GLN A 604 26.52 -2.87 -1.22
N SER A 605 26.15 -2.81 0.05
CA SER A 605 24.77 -2.74 0.50
C SER A 605 24.62 -1.52 1.38
N LEU A 606 24.08 -0.45 0.80
CA LEU A 606 23.75 0.80 1.49
C LEU A 606 22.27 0.78 1.86
N ARG A 607 21.98 1.10 3.12
CA ARG A 607 20.61 1.32 3.59
C ARG A 607 20.49 2.72 4.18
N THR A 608 19.55 3.50 3.66
CA THR A 608 19.23 4.83 4.18
C THR A 608 17.78 4.85 4.63
N ARG A 609 17.56 5.34 5.85
CA ARG A 609 16.23 5.70 6.36
C ARG A 609 16.17 7.20 6.53
N GLN A 610 15.14 7.83 5.97
CA GLN A 610 14.86 9.24 6.20
C GLN A 610 13.60 9.34 7.05
N THR A 611 13.67 10.13 8.11
CA THR A 611 12.50 10.45 8.95
C THR A 611 12.10 11.89 8.70
N LEU A 612 10.83 12.12 8.38
CA LEU A 612 10.29 13.47 8.27
C LEU A 612 10.21 14.12 9.65
N VAL A 613 10.70 15.35 9.75
CA VAL A 613 10.61 16.20 10.94
C VAL A 613 9.48 17.20 10.77
N ARG A 614 9.40 17.83 9.60
CA ARG A 614 8.39 18.85 9.26
C ARG A 614 8.19 18.89 7.75
N GLU A 615 6.98 19.23 7.34
CA GLU A 615 6.59 19.51 5.95
C GLU A 615 5.91 20.89 5.91
N GLN A 616 6.17 21.64 4.85
CA GLN A 616 5.62 22.98 4.58
C GLN A 616 5.09 23.02 3.16
N LEU A 617 3.85 23.49 2.99
CA LEU A 617 3.24 23.63 1.67
C LEU A 617 3.60 24.96 1.00
N GLY A 618 3.70 24.95 -0.33
CA GLY A 618 3.74 26.17 -1.12
C GLY A 618 2.40 26.92 -1.15
N SER A 619 2.44 28.22 -1.39
CA SER A 619 1.27 29.11 -1.38
C SER A 619 0.91 29.70 -2.76
N GLU A 620 1.57 29.25 -3.83
CA GLU A 620 1.51 29.86 -5.16
C GLU A 620 0.84 28.96 -6.23
N SER A 621 0.45 27.73 -5.87
CA SER A 621 -0.24 26.80 -6.78
C SER A 621 -1.06 25.76 -6.03
N LEU A 622 -2.16 25.31 -6.65
CA LEU A 622 -3.02 24.22 -6.18
C LEU A 622 -2.51 22.82 -6.59
N ASP A 623 -1.49 22.73 -7.46
CA ASP A 623 -1.05 21.46 -8.08
C ASP A 623 -0.56 20.42 -7.07
N HIS A 624 -0.11 20.82 -5.87
CA HIS A 624 0.26 19.88 -4.82
C HIS A 624 -0.95 19.38 -4.02
N LEU A 625 -1.91 20.25 -3.74
CA LEU A 625 -3.08 19.95 -2.92
C LEU A 625 -4.12 19.11 -3.68
N LEU A 626 -4.31 19.35 -4.98
CA LEU A 626 -5.35 18.69 -5.78
C LEU A 626 -5.18 17.16 -5.87
N PRO A 627 -3.99 16.59 -6.17
CA PRO A 627 -3.79 15.14 -6.14
C PRO A 627 -4.06 14.52 -4.76
N ILE A 628 -3.67 15.21 -3.67
CA ILE A 628 -3.89 14.76 -2.28
C ILE A 628 -5.39 14.77 -1.95
N ALA A 629 -6.09 15.84 -2.34
CA ALA A 629 -7.53 15.95 -2.18
C ALA A 629 -8.25 14.82 -2.91
N ARG A 630 -7.92 14.57 -4.19
CA ARG A 630 -8.51 13.47 -4.96
C ARG A 630 -8.31 12.12 -4.26
N ARG A 631 -7.12 11.86 -3.72
CA ARG A 631 -6.84 10.62 -2.99
C ARG A 631 -7.80 10.40 -1.81
N TYR A 632 -8.01 11.43 -0.98
CA TYR A 632 -8.77 11.30 0.26
C TYR A 632 -10.28 11.55 0.11
N LEU A 633 -10.66 12.45 -0.80
CA LEU A 633 -12.06 12.86 -1.00
C LEU A 633 -12.75 12.07 -2.11
N GLY A 634 -12.00 11.52 -3.09
CA GLY A 634 -12.55 10.67 -4.15
C GLY A 634 -12.91 9.25 -3.68
N ALA A 635 -12.43 8.83 -2.49
CA ALA A 635 -12.71 7.51 -1.93
C ALA A 635 -13.69 7.58 -0.74
N PRO A 636 -14.81 6.83 -0.75
CA PRO A 636 -15.74 6.83 0.37
C PRO A 636 -15.06 6.34 1.66
N GLY A 637 -15.25 7.08 2.76
CA GLY A 637 -14.69 6.77 4.07
C GLY A 637 -13.27 7.27 4.33
N GLN A 638 -12.63 7.99 3.40
CA GLN A 638 -11.27 8.54 3.58
C GLN A 638 -11.24 10.05 3.90
N ARG A 639 -12.40 10.70 4.02
CA ARG A 639 -12.52 12.13 4.31
C ARG A 639 -11.77 12.57 5.57
N SER A 640 -11.76 11.75 6.63
CA SER A 640 -11.00 12.06 7.85
C SER A 640 -9.51 12.25 7.58
N GLY A 641 -8.94 11.56 6.59
CA GLY A 641 -7.55 11.73 6.18
C GLY A 641 -7.27 13.07 5.50
N TRP A 642 -8.26 13.61 4.75
CA TRP A 642 -8.19 14.97 4.21
C TRP A 642 -8.24 16.00 5.33
N ASP A 643 -9.20 15.85 6.25
CA ASP A 643 -9.37 16.78 7.37
C ASP A 643 -8.12 16.81 8.27
N ASP A 644 -7.53 15.64 8.56
CA ASP A 644 -6.27 15.52 9.31
C ASP A 644 -5.10 16.19 8.59
N TYR A 645 -5.03 16.06 7.25
CA TYR A 645 -3.99 16.69 6.43
C TYR A 645 -4.14 18.21 6.45
N VAL A 646 -5.34 18.71 6.18
CA VAL A 646 -5.69 20.15 6.23
C VAL A 646 -5.38 20.74 7.60
N GLN A 647 -5.72 20.04 8.68
CA GLN A 647 -5.47 20.53 10.03
C GLN A 647 -3.98 20.57 10.37
N ARG A 648 -3.19 19.58 9.92
CA ARG A 648 -1.73 19.56 10.10
C ARG A 648 -1.03 20.72 9.38
N HIS A 649 -1.58 21.13 8.24
CA HIS A 649 -1.04 22.20 7.39
C HIS A 649 -1.85 23.50 7.48
N ALA A 650 -2.60 23.72 8.56
CA ALA A 650 -3.51 24.86 8.67
C ALA A 650 -2.80 26.21 8.44
N ASN A 651 -1.59 26.39 8.98
CA ASN A 651 -0.83 27.63 8.80
C ASN A 651 -0.39 27.84 7.35
N ASP A 652 0.06 26.78 6.67
CA ASP A 652 0.50 26.86 5.27
C ASP A 652 -0.70 27.12 4.35
N LEU A 653 -1.85 26.50 4.64
CA LEU A 653 -3.12 26.75 3.97
C LEU A 653 -3.62 28.18 4.17
N HIS A 654 -3.49 28.76 5.37
CA HIS A 654 -3.77 30.18 5.56
C HIS A 654 -2.84 31.05 4.71
N GLY A 655 -1.57 30.69 4.56
CA GLY A 655 -0.65 31.37 3.65
C GLY A 655 -1.12 31.33 2.19
N LEU A 656 -1.62 30.19 1.72
CA LEU A 656 -2.27 30.07 0.41
C LEU A 656 -3.51 30.96 0.30
N LEU A 657 -4.40 30.94 1.30
CA LEU A 657 -5.61 31.76 1.33
C LEU A 657 -5.28 33.26 1.32
N ASP A 658 -4.25 33.69 2.04
CA ASP A 658 -3.76 35.07 2.03
C ASP A 658 -3.25 35.46 0.62
N THR A 659 -2.60 34.55 -0.09
CA THR A 659 -2.19 34.77 -1.50
C THR A 659 -3.41 34.90 -2.41
N ILE A 660 -4.43 34.06 -2.23
CA ILE A 660 -5.70 34.13 -2.98
C ILE A 660 -6.38 35.48 -2.73
N ALA A 661 -6.46 35.91 -1.47
CA ALA A 661 -7.10 37.15 -1.05
C ALA A 661 -6.47 38.39 -1.70
N ARG A 662 -5.14 38.39 -1.85
CA ARG A 662 -4.39 39.52 -2.44
C ARG A 662 -4.57 39.67 -3.95
N GLN A 663 -5.05 38.65 -4.66
CA GLN A 663 -5.36 38.68 -6.10
C GLN A 663 -4.35 39.44 -6.98
N ALA A 664 -3.06 39.11 -6.87
CA ALA A 664 -2.07 39.66 -7.79
C ALA A 664 -2.32 39.13 -9.21
N HIS A 665 -2.73 40.02 -10.11
CA HIS A 665 -3.00 39.70 -11.50
C HIS A 665 -1.73 39.21 -12.18
N GLY A 666 -1.84 38.17 -13.03
CA GLY A 666 -0.71 37.59 -13.75
C GLY A 666 0.12 36.58 -12.95
N THR A 667 -0.27 36.27 -11.71
CA THR A 667 0.35 35.16 -10.94
C THR A 667 -0.14 33.79 -11.42
N VAL A 668 0.68 32.76 -11.22
CA VAL A 668 0.31 31.37 -11.53
C VAL A 668 -1.00 30.95 -10.84
N LEU A 669 -1.15 31.27 -9.54
CA LEU A 669 -2.36 30.96 -8.78
C LEU A 669 -3.61 31.63 -9.35
N SER A 670 -3.52 32.91 -9.75
CA SER A 670 -4.64 33.62 -10.37
C SER A 670 -5.08 32.95 -11.69
N ALA A 671 -4.11 32.54 -12.52
CA ALA A 671 -4.40 31.84 -13.76
C ALA A 671 -5.03 30.46 -13.55
N GLU A 672 -4.66 29.75 -12.48
CA GLU A 672 -5.30 28.49 -12.07
C GLU A 672 -6.76 28.71 -11.64
N LEU A 673 -7.03 29.71 -10.80
CA LEU A 673 -8.39 30.04 -10.37
C LEU A 673 -9.27 30.45 -11.55
N ASP A 674 -8.75 31.25 -12.48
CA ASP A 674 -9.46 31.61 -13.71
C ASP A 674 -9.71 30.40 -14.61
N ALA A 675 -8.77 29.45 -14.68
CA ALA A 675 -8.99 28.20 -15.40
C ALA A 675 -10.12 27.37 -14.77
N LEU A 676 -10.23 27.33 -13.44
CA LEU A 676 -11.33 26.66 -12.74
C LEU A 676 -12.70 27.32 -13.03
N LYS A 677 -12.77 28.66 -13.04
CA LYS A 677 -14.01 29.39 -13.38
C LYS A 677 -14.55 29.01 -14.76
N ARG A 678 -13.66 28.76 -15.74
CA ARG A 678 -14.05 28.39 -17.11
C ARG A 678 -14.65 26.98 -17.24
N VAL A 679 -14.56 26.13 -16.21
CA VAL A 679 -15.05 24.74 -16.27
C VAL A 679 -16.57 24.66 -16.09
N SER A 680 -17.14 25.37 -15.11
CA SER A 680 -18.58 25.37 -14.85
C SER A 680 -19.06 26.61 -14.07
N PRO A 681 -20.36 26.95 -14.15
CA PRO A 681 -20.94 28.03 -13.35
C PRO A 681 -20.82 27.79 -11.84
N ALA A 682 -20.97 26.53 -11.39
CA ALA A 682 -20.81 26.17 -9.98
C ALA A 682 -19.38 26.44 -9.48
N LEU A 683 -18.37 26.10 -10.28
CA LEU A 683 -16.98 26.42 -9.97
C LEU A 683 -16.69 27.92 -10.00
N THR A 684 -17.36 28.67 -10.88
CA THR A 684 -17.27 30.14 -10.87
C THR A 684 -17.70 30.70 -9.52
N GLN A 685 -18.89 30.30 -9.05
CA GLN A 685 -19.42 30.72 -7.76
C GLN A 685 -18.53 30.28 -6.58
N ALA A 686 -18.00 29.05 -6.63
CA ALA A 686 -17.13 28.54 -5.59
C ALA A 686 -15.81 29.33 -5.49
N VAL A 687 -15.20 29.68 -6.62
CA VAL A 687 -13.97 30.51 -6.64
C VAL A 687 -14.24 31.93 -6.12
N GLU A 688 -15.37 32.53 -6.49
CA GLU A 688 -15.76 33.86 -6.02
C GLU A 688 -16.01 33.88 -4.51
N THR A 689 -16.73 32.87 -4.01
CA THR A 689 -17.01 32.69 -2.57
C THR A 689 -15.71 32.49 -1.79
N LEU A 690 -14.81 31.62 -2.28
CA LEU A 690 -13.48 31.44 -1.69
C LEU A 690 -12.69 32.75 -1.64
N THR A 691 -12.68 33.50 -2.74
CA THR A 691 -11.98 34.79 -2.82
C THR A 691 -12.52 35.76 -1.77
N GLN A 692 -13.86 35.88 -1.67
CA GLN A 692 -14.50 36.79 -0.73
C GLN A 692 -14.18 36.43 0.72
N HIS A 693 -14.33 35.15 1.11
CA HIS A 693 -13.99 34.73 2.47
C HIS A 693 -12.49 34.85 2.77
N ALA A 694 -11.62 34.59 1.79
CA ALA A 694 -10.19 34.80 1.94
C ALA A 694 -9.87 36.29 2.17
N GLN A 695 -10.52 37.21 1.45
CA GLN A 695 -10.37 38.66 1.68
C GLN A 695 -10.85 39.07 3.07
N THR A 696 -12.01 38.57 3.51
CA THR A 696 -12.51 38.82 4.87
C THR A 696 -11.54 38.29 5.93
N ALA A 697 -10.98 37.09 5.73
CA ALA A 697 -10.00 36.51 6.65
C ALA A 697 -8.66 37.28 6.66
N LEU A 698 -8.23 37.83 5.53
CA LEU A 698 -7.04 38.67 5.45
C LEU A 698 -7.24 40.02 6.15
N GLN A 699 -8.41 40.64 5.98
CA GLN A 699 -8.76 41.92 6.60
C GLN A 699 -9.02 41.78 8.11
N ALA A 700 -9.67 40.69 8.52
CA ALA A 700 -10.01 40.38 9.90
C ALA A 700 -9.65 38.92 10.23
N PRO A 701 -8.41 38.63 10.68
CA PRO A 701 -7.90 37.27 10.87
C PRO A 701 -8.40 36.59 12.15
N THR A 702 -9.71 36.56 12.36
CA THR A 702 -10.35 35.80 13.44
C THR A 702 -10.37 34.30 13.12
N ALA A 703 -10.46 33.46 14.15
CA ALA A 703 -10.55 32.00 13.97
C ALA A 703 -11.78 31.60 13.13
N GLU A 704 -12.89 32.32 13.28
CA GLU A 704 -14.12 32.12 12.53
C GLU A 704 -13.94 32.44 11.04
N ASN A 705 -13.43 33.62 10.70
CA ASN A 705 -13.22 34.02 9.30
C ASN A 705 -12.22 33.09 8.59
N ARG A 706 -11.17 32.66 9.30
CA ARG A 706 -10.23 31.66 8.79
C ARG A 706 -10.87 30.30 8.57
N SER A 707 -11.77 29.86 9.45
CA SER A 707 -12.52 28.61 9.23
C SER A 707 -13.44 28.71 8.03
N GLN A 708 -14.15 29.81 7.86
CA GLN A 708 -15.03 30.05 6.70
C GLN A 708 -14.25 30.04 5.38
N ALA A 709 -13.09 30.70 5.32
CA ALA A 709 -12.24 30.67 4.12
C ALA A 709 -11.73 29.25 3.80
N ARG A 710 -11.39 28.46 4.82
CA ARG A 710 -10.98 27.06 4.67
C ARG A 710 -12.15 26.15 4.24
N GLU A 711 -13.36 26.39 4.75
CA GLU A 711 -14.57 25.68 4.32
C GLU A 711 -14.90 25.98 2.86
N ALA A 712 -14.79 27.25 2.45
CA ALA A 712 -14.94 27.64 1.05
C ALA A 712 -13.88 26.99 0.14
N PHE A 713 -12.64 26.84 0.62
CA PHE A 713 -11.60 26.12 -0.11
C PHE A 713 -11.94 24.64 -0.28
N ASN A 714 -12.38 23.98 0.80
CA ASN A 714 -12.83 22.59 0.75
C ASN A 714 -14.01 22.42 -0.22
N HIS A 715 -14.96 23.36 -0.23
CA HIS A 715 -16.08 23.35 -1.15
C HIS A 715 -15.62 23.44 -2.60
N LEU A 716 -14.70 24.38 -2.93
CA LEU A 716 -14.12 24.51 -4.27
C LEU A 716 -13.47 23.20 -4.73
N VAL A 717 -12.68 22.57 -3.85
CA VAL A 717 -12.01 21.31 -4.16
C VAL A 717 -13.03 20.21 -4.46
N VAL A 718 -14.06 20.04 -3.62
CA VAL A 718 -15.11 19.03 -3.82
C VAL A 718 -15.87 19.24 -5.13
N GLU A 719 -16.20 20.48 -5.48
CA GLU A 719 -16.87 20.80 -6.75
C GLU A 719 -15.99 20.51 -7.98
N TYR A 720 -14.67 20.65 -7.85
CA TYR A 720 -13.74 20.40 -8.96
C TYR A 720 -13.44 18.91 -9.18
N LEU A 721 -13.53 18.08 -8.13
CA LEU A 721 -13.15 16.67 -8.17
C LEU A 721 -13.79 15.87 -9.33
N PRO A 722 -15.10 15.97 -9.63
CA PRO A 722 -15.70 15.21 -10.73
C PRO A 722 -15.08 15.53 -12.09
N HIS A 723 -14.78 16.81 -12.35
CA HIS A 723 -14.11 17.24 -13.58
C HIS A 723 -12.67 16.75 -13.65
N TYR A 724 -11.98 16.80 -12.51
CA TYR A 724 -10.61 16.32 -12.39
C TYR A 724 -10.50 14.81 -12.60
N GLU A 725 -11.35 14.02 -11.95
CA GLU A 725 -11.41 12.56 -12.09
C GLU A 725 -11.74 12.14 -13.53
N ALA A 726 -12.64 12.84 -14.20
CA ALA A 726 -12.92 12.61 -15.61
C ALA A 726 -11.69 12.85 -16.50
N ASN A 727 -10.88 13.87 -16.20
CA ASN A 727 -9.64 14.14 -16.94
C ASN A 727 -8.56 13.08 -16.71
N VAL A 728 -8.39 12.64 -15.46
CA VAL A 728 -7.46 11.54 -15.13
C VAL A 728 -7.89 10.26 -15.82
N SER A 729 -9.19 9.95 -15.81
CA SER A 729 -9.75 8.72 -16.38
C SER A 729 -9.49 8.60 -17.89
N LYS A 730 -9.34 9.72 -18.62
CA LYS A 730 -8.98 9.73 -20.05
C LYS A 730 -7.59 9.13 -20.34
N ALA A 731 -6.67 9.17 -19.36
CA ALA A 731 -5.34 8.58 -19.52
C ALA A 731 -5.34 7.04 -19.38
N TRP A 732 -6.42 6.49 -18.82
CA TRP A 732 -6.58 5.06 -18.61
C TRP A 732 -7.27 4.43 -19.82
N THR A 733 -6.77 3.28 -20.25
CA THR A 733 -7.36 2.50 -21.34
C THR A 733 -7.50 1.05 -20.93
N LEU A 734 -8.57 0.41 -21.38
CA LEU A 734 -8.80 -1.01 -21.15
C LEU A 734 -7.95 -1.82 -22.14
N SER A 735 -7.10 -2.72 -21.62
CA SER A 735 -6.18 -3.57 -22.40
C SER A 735 -6.55 -5.04 -22.34
#